data_AF-A0A5E7Y7P8-F1
#
_entry.id   AF-A0A5E7Y7P8-F1
#
_cell.length_a   1.000
_cell.length_b   1.000
_cell.length_c   1.000
_cell.angle_alpha   90.00
_cell.angle_beta   90.00
_cell.angle_gamma   90.00
#
_symmetry.space_group_name_H-M   'P 1'
#
loop_
_entity.id
_entity.type
_entity.pdbx_description
1 polymer ?
#
loop_
_entity_poly.entity_id
_entity_poly.type
_entity_poly.pdbx_seq_one_letter_code
_entity_poly.pdbx_strand_id
1 'polypeptide(L)'
;MSAALGLGVRPSTSGGRPAARPAPLPALVPAPAFTGAPGSGFAALPLDPVRTTAKPACRLLVPPRQRFTGRLTVGVYAGANDGGSLFDTMGLAKVTFHYEGTSVDVTEPRVHSFRDANGKSVHYFGYWAELANNGTHGEALLYIEAVPRDATMQARVIGPYSVFPAPSAHDLVLDIRADGSGDFTSIAAASHAKAQGAGHPLLRITQGGSYELGAVAGTYAPQGYCTIEASAPVVISTDAAAFDGGSFVRFRPFIEFLRLRGENITVDFANAHELELLTGCWFDGCRFTQSRGAYALWRKTTRTFLGWLIRGSHYFTECTFTHTYNSLDKCLLARGNVVRECWADIFNDAFCMVGNRVLGHDSRAYVDQIAALEVAYMGLEAGASIAISSNNLLTITYGAVTETLQINTTQAAFLAHDAYSVADVAAWLNTRPGWQASVLDDSRAAQALGVDGGKGLSFAPRSVGPVPLRLYTSFDIHADWCQVSTAATLENIVVADNIGIDLVTQNLFLPGQLLADVLVLNNAFHNKTDAPNSSDLGSAVSGARSHFVVAHNTMATQVLRINSAGLSVDPYCLVANNSLRALIWQNGPSPALAMANNHVHAVEAGKSADTASTAGGDAMTLYADAAAGDFAPRGDLLATPVPAVVRTAQGRRKRGALAAKGAVAA
;
A
#
# COMPACT_ATOMS: atom_id res chain seq x y z
N MET A 1 -19.96 -0.58 34.38
CA MET A 1 -20.55 -0.58 33.02
C MET A 1 -19.58 -1.29 32.09
N SER A 2 -19.96 -2.45 31.55
CA SER A 2 -19.07 -3.37 30.81
C SER A 2 -18.93 -2.94 29.34
N ALA A 3 -17.78 -2.39 28.97
CA ALA A 3 -17.41 -2.13 27.59
C ALA A 3 -16.74 -3.38 27.01
N ALA A 4 -17.47 -4.10 26.16
CA ALA A 4 -16.91 -5.17 25.33
C ALA A 4 -15.99 -4.54 24.28
N LEU A 5 -14.68 -4.80 24.40
CA LEU A 5 -13.63 -4.26 23.53
C LEU A 5 -13.00 -5.32 22.58
N GLY A 6 -13.65 -6.48 22.43
CA GLY A 6 -13.53 -7.32 21.24
C GLY A 6 -14.63 -6.97 20.23
N LEU A 7 -14.53 -7.45 18.99
CA LEU A 7 -15.49 -7.28 17.88
C LEU A 7 -16.90 -7.89 18.19
N GLY A 8 -17.55 -7.45 19.27
CA GLY A 8 -18.79 -8.00 19.80
C GLY A 8 -20.00 -7.53 19.02
N VAL A 9 -20.66 -8.48 18.36
CA VAL A 9 -21.93 -8.28 17.65
C VAL A 9 -23.06 -8.02 18.65
N ARG A 10 -23.66 -6.82 18.62
CA ARG A 10 -24.99 -6.58 19.22
C ARG A 10 -26.09 -6.98 18.23
N PRO A 11 -27.09 -7.78 18.62
CA PRO A 11 -28.22 -8.12 17.75
C PRO A 11 -29.14 -6.90 17.56
N SER A 12 -29.45 -6.56 16.30
CA SER A 12 -30.41 -5.49 15.95
C SER A 12 -31.83 -6.04 15.85
N THR A 13 -32.77 -5.42 16.56
CA THR A 13 -34.21 -5.64 16.42
C THR A 13 -34.80 -4.68 15.39
N SER A 14 -34.89 -5.09 14.12
CA SER A 14 -35.71 -4.39 13.12
C SER A 14 -36.47 -5.41 12.28
N GLY A 15 -37.80 -5.27 12.24
CA GLY A 15 -38.79 -6.22 11.70
C GLY A 15 -38.82 -6.40 10.19
N GLY A 16 -37.67 -6.69 9.58
CA GLY A 16 -37.60 -7.32 8.27
C GLY A 16 -37.59 -8.85 8.42
N ARG A 17 -38.17 -9.56 7.45
CA ARG A 17 -38.11 -11.03 7.32
C ARG A 17 -36.69 -11.50 7.70
N PRO A 18 -36.51 -12.35 8.74
CA PRO A 18 -35.19 -12.60 9.31
C PRO A 18 -34.31 -13.23 8.23
N ALA A 19 -33.31 -12.48 7.77
CA ALA A 19 -32.21 -13.06 7.03
C ALA A 19 -31.67 -14.21 7.87
N ALA A 20 -31.48 -15.38 7.26
CA ALA A 20 -30.95 -16.55 7.96
C ALA A 20 -29.71 -16.12 8.75
N ARG A 21 -29.75 -16.31 10.07
CA ARG A 21 -28.66 -15.92 10.97
C ARG A 21 -27.38 -16.59 10.43
N PRO A 22 -26.30 -15.84 10.17
CA PRO A 22 -25.05 -16.43 9.69
C PRO A 22 -24.63 -17.57 10.62
N ALA A 23 -24.22 -18.70 10.06
CA ALA A 23 -23.71 -19.80 10.86
C ALA A 23 -22.59 -19.30 11.79
N PRO A 24 -22.60 -19.66 13.09
CA PRO A 24 -21.58 -19.21 14.02
C PRO A 24 -20.18 -19.57 13.52
N LEU A 25 -19.19 -18.75 13.86
CA LEU A 25 -17.79 -19.07 13.59
C LEU A 25 -17.37 -20.28 14.44
N PRO A 26 -16.50 -21.16 13.92
CA PRO A 26 -15.85 -22.17 14.76
C PRO A 26 -15.03 -21.46 15.83
N ALA A 27 -15.20 -21.89 17.08
CA ALA A 27 -14.54 -21.27 18.24
C ALA A 27 -13.48 -22.20 18.82
N LEU A 28 -12.32 -21.63 19.17
CA LEU A 28 -11.23 -22.33 19.87
C LEU A 28 -11.03 -21.74 21.25
N VAL A 29 -10.73 -22.59 22.22
CA VAL A 29 -10.27 -22.21 23.56
C VAL A 29 -8.89 -22.83 23.78
N PRO A 30 -7.98 -22.19 24.55
CA PRO A 30 -6.70 -22.80 24.86
C PRO A 30 -6.87 -24.19 25.49
N ALA A 31 -5.91 -25.08 25.24
CA ALA A 31 -5.90 -26.40 25.87
C ALA A 31 -5.81 -26.25 27.40
N PRO A 32 -6.28 -27.25 28.18
CA PRO A 32 -6.18 -27.21 29.64
C PRO A 32 -4.74 -27.05 30.18
N ALA A 33 -3.73 -27.41 29.38
CA ALA A 33 -2.32 -27.25 29.74
C ALA A 33 -1.81 -25.80 29.61
N PHE A 34 -2.54 -24.90 28.95
CA PHE A 34 -2.15 -23.50 28.82
C PHE A 34 -2.13 -22.82 30.19
N THR A 35 -0.99 -22.26 30.55
CA THR A 35 -0.75 -21.65 31.87
C THR A 35 -0.74 -20.12 31.84
N GLY A 36 -0.97 -19.51 30.68
CA GLY A 36 -0.77 -18.08 30.47
C GLY A 36 0.61 -17.72 29.91
N ALA A 37 1.54 -18.69 29.89
CA ALA A 37 2.84 -18.54 29.22
C ALA A 37 2.73 -18.92 27.73
N PRO A 38 3.37 -18.17 26.81
CA PRO A 38 3.25 -18.40 25.38
C PRO A 38 3.76 -19.79 25.01
N GLY A 39 2.94 -20.54 24.28
CA GLY A 39 3.30 -21.88 23.80
C GLY A 39 3.03 -23.00 24.80
N SER A 40 2.66 -22.69 26.05
CA SER A 40 2.48 -23.70 27.12
C SER A 40 1.32 -24.66 26.88
N GLY A 41 0.34 -24.30 26.04
CA GLY A 41 -0.73 -25.19 25.66
C GLY A 41 -0.32 -26.25 24.64
N PHE A 42 0.77 -26.02 23.89
CA PHE A 42 1.18 -26.92 22.81
C PHE A 42 2.07 -28.07 23.32
N ALA A 43 1.77 -29.29 22.89
CA ALA A 43 2.71 -30.40 23.00
C ALA A 43 3.90 -30.23 22.03
N ALA A 44 3.63 -29.70 20.84
CA ALA A 44 4.62 -29.28 19.85
C ALA A 44 4.08 -28.06 19.11
N LEU A 45 4.94 -27.07 18.87
CA LEU A 45 4.56 -25.87 18.12
C LEU A 45 4.40 -26.20 16.63
N PRO A 46 3.34 -25.71 15.97
CA PRO A 46 3.25 -25.76 14.51
C PRO A 46 4.46 -25.06 13.87
N LEU A 47 5.03 -25.67 12.83
CA LEU A 47 6.19 -25.16 12.10
C LEU A 47 5.88 -25.06 10.62
N ASP A 48 6.28 -23.96 10.00
CA ASP A 48 6.23 -23.84 8.54
C ASP A 48 7.31 -24.75 7.93
N PRO A 49 6.95 -25.74 7.09
CA PRO A 49 7.94 -26.67 6.55
C PRO A 49 8.98 -25.93 5.69
N VAL A 50 10.23 -26.40 5.65
CA VAL A 50 11.23 -25.84 4.73
C VAL A 50 10.73 -26.02 3.29
N ARG A 51 10.75 -24.92 2.52
CA ARG A 51 10.28 -24.90 1.14
C ARG A 51 11.08 -25.90 0.28
N THR A 52 10.38 -26.85 -0.32
CA THR A 52 10.89 -27.73 -1.38
C THR A 52 10.07 -27.63 -2.67
N THR A 53 8.87 -27.05 -2.58
CA THR A 53 7.92 -26.82 -3.68
C THR A 53 7.07 -25.60 -3.33
N ALA A 54 6.12 -25.24 -4.20
CA ALA A 54 5.17 -24.17 -3.94
C ALA A 54 4.32 -24.41 -2.69
N LYS A 55 3.83 -23.31 -2.10
CA LYS A 55 2.91 -23.35 -0.97
C LYS A 55 1.68 -22.48 -1.26
N PRO A 56 0.57 -22.63 -0.52
CA PRO A 56 -0.49 -21.65 -0.54
C PRO A 56 -0.02 -20.26 -0.11
N ALA A 57 -0.64 -19.22 -0.67
CA ALA A 57 -0.64 -17.92 -0.01
C ALA A 57 -1.60 -17.98 1.19
N CYS A 58 -1.21 -17.37 2.32
CA CYS A 58 -2.00 -17.29 3.54
C CYS A 58 -1.59 -16.04 4.33
N ARG A 59 -2.47 -15.04 4.42
CA ARG A 59 -2.20 -13.78 5.12
C ARG A 59 -3.29 -13.41 6.11
N LEU A 60 -2.87 -12.96 7.29
CA LEU A 60 -3.75 -12.53 8.36
C LEU A 60 -4.51 -11.25 7.96
N LEU A 61 -5.83 -11.28 8.12
CA LEU A 61 -6.73 -10.16 7.82
C LEU A 61 -7.03 -9.27 9.04
N VAL A 62 -6.46 -9.60 10.19
CA VAL A 62 -6.59 -8.84 11.44
C VAL A 62 -5.19 -8.63 12.04
N PRO A 63 -4.91 -7.54 12.74
CA PRO A 63 -3.61 -7.38 13.39
C PRO A 63 -3.44 -8.37 14.55
N PRO A 64 -2.22 -8.88 14.82
CA PRO A 64 -1.93 -9.69 16.00
C PRO A 64 -1.88 -8.81 17.26
N ARG A 65 -1.45 -9.36 18.39
CA ARG A 65 -1.22 -8.67 19.68
C ARG A 65 -2.44 -7.97 20.28
N GLN A 66 -3.63 -8.43 19.91
CA GLN A 66 -4.88 -7.89 20.46
C GLN A 66 -5.19 -8.50 21.83
N ARG A 67 -5.60 -7.64 22.76
CA ARG A 67 -6.14 -8.04 24.06
C ARG A 67 -7.65 -8.19 23.98
N PHE A 68 -8.20 -9.25 24.55
CA PHE A 68 -9.62 -9.54 24.48
C PHE A 68 -10.13 -10.20 25.77
N THR A 69 -11.36 -9.85 26.17
CA THR A 69 -11.96 -10.33 27.42
C THR A 69 -12.85 -11.55 27.24
N GLY A 70 -13.52 -11.66 26.10
CA GLY A 70 -14.43 -12.77 25.79
C GLY A 70 -14.00 -13.52 24.55
N ARG A 71 -14.18 -12.89 23.37
CA ARG A 71 -13.84 -13.48 22.08
C ARG A 71 -13.07 -12.51 21.20
N LEU A 72 -12.20 -13.06 20.37
CA LEU A 72 -11.46 -12.36 19.31
C LEU A 72 -11.72 -13.07 17.98
N THR A 73 -12.27 -12.34 17.02
CA THR A 73 -12.41 -12.84 15.64
C THR A 73 -11.07 -12.76 14.94
N VAL A 74 -10.66 -13.88 14.34
CA VAL A 74 -9.45 -13.97 13.52
C VAL A 74 -9.79 -14.52 12.15
N GLY A 75 -9.05 -14.10 11.13
CA GLY A 75 -9.24 -14.63 9.79
C GLY A 75 -8.05 -14.41 8.89
N VAL A 76 -8.02 -15.19 7.81
CA VAL A 76 -6.98 -15.14 6.79
C VAL A 76 -7.59 -15.10 5.40
N TYR A 77 -6.88 -14.42 4.49
CA TYR A 77 -7.06 -14.64 3.06
C TYR A 77 -6.04 -15.69 2.65
N ALA A 78 -6.53 -16.82 2.14
CA ALA A 78 -5.68 -17.93 1.78
C ALA A 78 -6.19 -18.60 0.50
N GLY A 79 -5.28 -19.14 -0.28
CA GLY A 79 -5.63 -19.87 -1.48
C GLY A 79 -4.44 -20.52 -2.16
N ALA A 80 -4.72 -21.53 -2.96
CA ALA A 80 -3.77 -22.15 -3.85
C ALA A 80 -4.38 -22.53 -5.19
N ASN A 81 -3.57 -22.54 -6.26
CA ASN A 81 -4.01 -23.06 -7.54
C ASN A 81 -4.09 -24.60 -7.48
N ASP A 82 -5.29 -25.15 -7.63
CA ASP A 82 -5.56 -26.60 -7.70
C ASP A 82 -5.92 -26.95 -9.14
N GLY A 83 -4.90 -27.24 -9.97
CA GLY A 83 -5.09 -27.64 -11.37
C GLY A 83 -5.80 -26.59 -12.24
N GLY A 84 -5.62 -25.29 -11.96
CA GLY A 84 -6.26 -24.18 -12.69
C GLY A 84 -7.54 -23.63 -12.04
N SER A 85 -7.94 -24.15 -10.88
CA SER A 85 -9.17 -23.72 -10.17
C SER A 85 -8.92 -23.37 -8.71
N LEU A 86 -9.66 -22.36 -8.25
CA LEU A 86 -9.76 -21.92 -6.86
C LEU A 86 -11.24 -21.87 -6.41
N PHE A 87 -12.16 -22.46 -7.18
CA PHE A 87 -13.56 -22.04 -7.16
C PHE A 87 -14.22 -22.21 -5.78
N ASP A 88 -14.39 -23.44 -5.29
CA ASP A 88 -15.20 -23.66 -4.07
C ASP A 88 -14.46 -23.33 -2.77
N THR A 89 -13.19 -23.74 -2.68
CA THR A 89 -12.40 -23.71 -1.45
C THR A 89 -11.11 -22.94 -1.61
N MET A 90 -11.02 -22.01 -2.57
CA MET A 90 -9.76 -21.32 -2.89
C MET A 90 -8.60 -22.30 -3.19
N GLY A 91 -8.91 -23.50 -3.69
CA GLY A 91 -7.96 -24.59 -3.93
C GLY A 91 -7.27 -25.16 -2.67
N LEU A 92 -7.86 -24.92 -1.50
CA LEU A 92 -7.40 -25.48 -0.22
C LEU A 92 -8.31 -26.63 0.21
N ALA A 93 -7.71 -27.65 0.82
CA ALA A 93 -8.48 -28.69 1.50
C ALA A 93 -9.10 -28.13 2.79
N LYS A 94 -8.34 -27.28 3.49
CA LYS A 94 -8.75 -26.59 4.71
C LYS A 94 -7.74 -25.51 5.11
N VAL A 95 -8.19 -24.66 6.03
CA VAL A 95 -7.32 -23.84 6.88
C VAL A 95 -7.50 -24.28 8.33
N THR A 96 -6.41 -24.71 8.98
CA THR A 96 -6.39 -25.09 10.39
C THR A 96 -5.96 -23.89 11.22
N PHE A 97 -6.77 -23.47 12.20
CA PHE A 97 -6.35 -22.52 13.22
C PHE A 97 -5.86 -23.32 14.42
N HIS A 98 -4.66 -23.01 14.91
CA HIS A 98 -4.03 -23.66 16.07
C HIS A 98 -3.86 -22.63 17.18
N TYR A 99 -4.51 -22.84 18.33
CA TYR A 99 -4.55 -21.91 19.45
C TYR A 99 -4.23 -22.63 20.76
N GLU A 100 -3.02 -22.38 21.28
CA GLU A 100 -2.50 -22.94 22.54
C GLU A 100 -2.86 -24.42 22.74
N GLY A 101 -2.47 -25.27 21.79
CA GLY A 101 -2.65 -26.73 21.85
C GLY A 101 -4.01 -27.27 21.37
N THR A 102 -4.96 -26.40 21.04
CA THR A 102 -6.20 -26.82 20.36
C THR A 102 -6.20 -26.38 18.91
N SER A 103 -6.99 -27.06 18.07
CA SER A 103 -7.08 -26.71 16.66
C SER A 103 -8.51 -26.87 16.13
N VAL A 104 -8.84 -26.12 15.07
CA VAL A 104 -10.08 -26.29 14.32
C VAL A 104 -9.82 -26.14 12.84
N ASP A 105 -10.43 -27.03 12.05
CA ASP A 105 -10.39 -26.99 10.60
C ASP A 105 -11.55 -26.14 10.07
N VAL A 106 -11.23 -25.23 9.15
CA VAL A 106 -12.21 -24.47 8.36
C VAL A 106 -12.04 -24.87 6.90
N THR A 107 -13.00 -25.63 6.37
CA THR A 107 -12.90 -26.23 5.02
C THR A 107 -13.32 -25.27 3.90
N GLU A 108 -14.13 -24.26 4.22
CA GLU A 108 -14.65 -23.30 3.24
C GLU A 108 -14.47 -21.85 3.70
N PRO A 109 -14.04 -20.94 2.81
CA PRO A 109 -14.00 -19.53 3.09
C PRO A 109 -15.39 -18.91 2.96
N ARG A 110 -15.61 -17.79 3.64
CA ARG A 110 -16.87 -17.05 3.59
C ARG A 110 -16.65 -15.55 3.72
N VAL A 111 -17.64 -14.79 3.27
CA VAL A 111 -17.72 -13.36 3.60
C VAL A 111 -18.18 -13.25 5.04
N HIS A 112 -17.30 -12.79 5.92
CA HIS A 112 -17.62 -12.52 7.31
C HIS A 112 -17.84 -11.02 7.52
N SER A 113 -18.76 -10.68 8.42
CA SER A 113 -19.17 -9.30 8.71
C SER A 113 -18.90 -8.99 10.17
N PHE A 114 -18.24 -7.87 10.46
CA PHE A 114 -17.96 -7.38 11.82
C PHE A 114 -17.95 -5.84 11.83
N ARG A 115 -17.82 -5.23 13.01
CA ARG A 115 -17.73 -3.77 13.14
C ARG A 115 -16.29 -3.31 13.19
N ASP A 116 -15.93 -2.29 12.41
CA ASP A 116 -14.61 -1.66 12.50
C ASP A 116 -14.45 -0.82 13.79
N ALA A 117 -13.30 -0.14 13.96
CA ALA A 117 -13.07 0.77 15.09
C ALA A 117 -14.06 1.94 15.18
N ASN A 118 -14.71 2.29 14.07
CA ASN A 118 -15.70 3.37 13.96
C ASN A 118 -17.14 2.85 14.14
N GLY A 119 -17.31 1.56 14.46
CA GLY A 119 -18.61 0.93 14.62
C GLY A 119 -19.34 0.65 13.31
N LYS A 120 -18.72 0.88 12.15
CA LYS A 120 -19.31 0.63 10.82
C LYS A 120 -19.20 -0.85 10.47
N SER A 121 -20.24 -1.40 9.83
CA SER A 121 -20.20 -2.79 9.37
C SER A 121 -19.24 -2.90 8.19
N VAL A 122 -18.24 -3.76 8.35
CA VAL A 122 -17.29 -4.13 7.30
C VAL A 122 -17.41 -5.61 7.01
N HIS A 123 -17.02 -6.02 5.81
CA HIS A 123 -17.15 -7.40 5.38
C HIS A 123 -15.94 -7.85 4.57
N TYR A 124 -15.42 -9.04 4.84
CA TYR A 124 -14.23 -9.53 4.17
C TYR A 124 -14.35 -11.01 3.89
N PHE A 125 -13.90 -11.41 2.69
CA PHE A 125 -13.80 -12.81 2.31
C PHE A 125 -12.55 -13.42 2.93
N GLY A 126 -12.67 -14.65 3.42
CA GLY A 126 -11.55 -15.39 4.00
C GLY A 126 -11.99 -16.61 4.79
N TYR A 127 -11.04 -17.27 5.44
CA TYR A 127 -11.29 -18.30 6.44
C TYR A 127 -11.33 -17.63 7.80
N TRP A 128 -12.34 -17.93 8.60
CA TRP A 128 -12.62 -17.20 9.84
C TRP A 128 -12.87 -18.16 10.99
N ALA A 129 -12.34 -17.79 12.17
CA ALA A 129 -12.56 -18.48 13.44
C ALA A 129 -12.70 -17.45 14.59
N GLU A 130 -13.12 -17.92 15.76
CA GLU A 130 -13.12 -17.13 17.00
C GLU A 130 -12.20 -17.77 18.03
N LEU A 131 -11.35 -16.96 18.64
CA LEU A 131 -10.60 -17.34 19.84
C LEU A 131 -11.44 -16.95 21.06
N ALA A 132 -11.56 -17.84 22.03
CA ALA A 132 -12.34 -17.63 23.25
C ALA A 132 -11.45 -17.69 24.49
N ASN A 133 -11.72 -16.79 25.43
CA ASN A 133 -11.06 -16.75 26.72
C ASN A 133 -11.63 -17.85 27.63
N ASN A 134 -10.79 -18.76 28.10
CA ASN A 134 -11.18 -19.85 29.02
C ASN A 134 -11.00 -19.49 30.51
N GLY A 135 -10.58 -18.25 30.82
CA GLY A 135 -10.27 -17.79 32.17
C GLY A 135 -8.78 -17.80 32.51
N THR A 136 -7.94 -18.48 31.73
CA THR A 136 -6.48 -18.35 31.83
C THR A 136 -6.04 -17.09 31.09
N HIS A 137 -5.13 -16.31 31.69
CA HIS A 137 -4.71 -15.01 31.18
C HIS A 137 -3.21 -14.98 30.91
N GLY A 138 -2.80 -14.22 29.90
CA GLY A 138 -1.39 -14.07 29.54
C GLY A 138 -1.20 -13.96 28.03
N GLU A 139 0.02 -14.25 27.58
CA GLU A 139 0.32 -14.31 26.15
C GLU A 139 -0.02 -15.70 25.61
N ALA A 140 -0.87 -15.73 24.59
CA ALA A 140 -1.24 -16.96 23.90
C ALA A 140 -0.81 -16.88 22.43
N LEU A 141 -0.35 -17.99 21.87
CA LEU A 141 0.13 -18.10 20.50
C LEU A 141 -0.94 -18.69 19.58
N LEU A 142 -1.14 -18.02 18.45
CA LEU A 142 -1.94 -18.46 17.32
C LEU A 142 -1.02 -18.82 16.14
N TYR A 143 -1.23 -20.00 15.57
CA TYR A 143 -0.68 -20.39 14.27
C TYR A 143 -1.83 -20.70 13.32
N ILE A 144 -1.60 -20.50 12.02
CA ILE A 144 -2.61 -20.78 11.00
C ILE A 144 -1.95 -21.56 9.88
N GLU A 145 -2.53 -22.71 9.53
CA GLU A 145 -2.00 -23.62 8.52
C GLU A 145 -2.96 -23.69 7.34
N ALA A 146 -2.49 -23.32 6.15
CA ALA A 146 -3.21 -23.51 4.90
C ALA A 146 -2.74 -24.82 4.23
N VAL A 147 -3.67 -25.75 4.03
CA VAL A 147 -3.39 -27.06 3.42
C VAL A 147 -3.94 -27.07 1.99
N PRO A 148 -3.08 -27.15 0.95
CA PRO A 148 -3.53 -27.20 -0.44
C PRO A 148 -4.33 -28.48 -0.73
N ARG A 149 -5.23 -28.43 -1.72
CA ARG A 149 -5.86 -29.65 -2.26
C ARG A 149 -4.89 -30.45 -3.12
N ASP A 150 -4.05 -29.76 -3.88
CA ASP A 150 -2.97 -30.37 -4.63
C ASP A 150 -1.91 -30.90 -3.65
N ALA A 151 -1.84 -32.23 -3.55
CA ALA A 151 -0.91 -32.92 -2.64
C ALA A 151 0.58 -32.78 -3.05
N THR A 152 0.87 -32.24 -4.24
CA THR A 152 2.23 -31.96 -4.69
C THR A 152 2.75 -30.60 -4.22
N MET A 153 1.87 -29.75 -3.69
CA MET A 153 2.22 -28.53 -2.97
C MET A 153 2.47 -28.82 -1.48
N GLN A 154 3.30 -27.99 -0.85
CA GLN A 154 3.51 -28.02 0.60
C GLN A 154 2.45 -27.17 1.30
N ALA A 155 2.05 -27.56 2.52
CA ALA A 155 1.27 -26.68 3.40
C ALA A 155 2.09 -25.45 3.79
N ARG A 156 1.40 -24.36 4.14
CA ARG A 156 2.00 -23.15 4.73
C ARG A 156 1.50 -22.96 6.15
N VAL A 157 2.41 -22.78 7.10
CA VAL A 157 2.07 -22.32 8.45
C VAL A 157 2.51 -20.85 8.59
N ILE A 158 1.63 -19.99 9.08
CA ILE A 158 1.94 -18.61 9.46
C ILE A 158 1.78 -18.44 10.97
N GLY A 159 2.63 -17.58 11.55
CA GLY A 159 2.73 -17.38 13.00
C GLY A 159 4.16 -17.64 13.51
N PRO A 160 4.38 -17.60 14.84
CA PRO A 160 3.38 -17.34 15.87
C PRO A 160 2.83 -15.91 15.83
N TYR A 161 1.53 -15.77 16.10
CA TYR A 161 0.89 -14.49 16.39
C TYR A 161 0.49 -14.45 17.87
N SER A 162 1.05 -13.51 18.64
CA SER A 162 0.63 -13.31 20.02
C SER A 162 -0.79 -12.75 20.07
N VAL A 163 -1.62 -13.22 20.99
CA VAL A 163 -2.92 -12.65 21.39
C VAL A 163 -3.05 -12.72 22.91
N PHE A 164 -3.83 -11.85 23.53
CA PHE A 164 -3.83 -11.68 24.98
C PHE A 164 -5.24 -11.87 25.57
N PRO A 165 -5.67 -13.12 25.89
CA PRO A 165 -6.84 -13.33 26.73
C PRO A 165 -6.61 -12.70 28.10
N ALA A 166 -7.55 -11.87 28.56
CA ALA A 166 -7.37 -11.06 29.77
C ALA A 166 -8.71 -10.78 30.48
N PRO A 167 -8.70 -10.40 31.77
CA PRO A 167 -9.92 -10.06 32.49
C PRO A 167 -10.46 -8.66 32.13
N SER A 168 -9.58 -7.79 31.62
CA SER A 168 -9.89 -6.43 31.17
C SER A 168 -9.29 -6.18 29.78
N ALA A 169 -9.86 -5.22 29.04
CA ALA A 169 -9.35 -4.84 27.71
C ALA A 169 -8.10 -3.96 27.77
N HIS A 170 -7.95 -3.20 28.86
CA HIS A 170 -6.82 -2.32 29.14
C HIS A 170 -6.39 -2.54 30.59
N ASP A 171 -5.09 -2.44 30.86
CA ASP A 171 -4.52 -2.46 32.22
C ASP A 171 -4.31 -1.06 32.80
N LEU A 172 -4.29 -0.03 31.96
CA LEU A 172 -4.23 1.37 32.34
C LEU A 172 -5.10 2.20 31.40
N VAL A 173 -5.82 3.18 31.93
CA VAL A 173 -6.57 4.16 31.13
C VAL A 173 -6.20 5.55 31.64
N LEU A 174 -5.74 6.41 30.74
CA LEU A 174 -5.35 7.79 31.04
C LEU A 174 -6.16 8.74 30.16
N ASP A 175 -6.80 9.74 30.75
CA ASP A 175 -7.53 10.77 30.02
C ASP A 175 -6.65 11.99 29.73
N ILE A 176 -6.67 12.44 28.47
CA ILE A 176 -5.85 13.55 27.97
C ILE A 176 -6.75 14.73 27.59
N ARG A 177 -6.45 15.92 28.14
CA ARG A 177 -7.14 17.18 27.85
C ARG A 177 -6.14 18.35 27.89
N ALA A 178 -6.05 19.09 26.80
CA ALA A 178 -5.09 20.20 26.66
C ALA A 178 -5.35 21.36 27.65
N ASP A 179 -6.60 21.50 28.14
CA ASP A 179 -6.99 22.48 29.15
C ASP A 179 -6.52 22.16 30.59
N GLY A 180 -5.87 21.01 30.80
CA GLY A 180 -5.37 20.58 32.11
C GLY A 180 -6.40 19.91 33.02
N SER A 181 -7.63 19.67 32.56
CA SER A 181 -8.66 18.99 33.35
C SER A 181 -8.69 17.46 33.17
N GLY A 182 -7.77 16.89 32.40
CA GLY A 182 -7.52 15.45 32.30
C GLY A 182 -6.35 15.01 33.19
N ASP A 183 -6.02 13.72 33.17
CA ASP A 183 -4.83 13.19 33.87
C ASP A 183 -3.53 13.79 33.28
N PHE A 184 -3.55 14.06 31.97
CA PHE A 184 -2.43 14.64 31.23
C PHE A 184 -2.91 15.69 30.21
N THR A 185 -2.00 16.59 29.82
CA THR A 185 -2.28 17.61 28.79
C THR A 185 -1.87 17.19 27.38
N SER A 186 -1.09 16.12 27.24
CA SER A 186 -0.54 15.69 25.95
C SER A 186 -0.38 14.18 25.83
N ILE A 187 -0.08 13.72 24.62
CA ILE A 187 0.19 12.31 24.29
C ILE A 187 1.49 11.81 24.97
N ALA A 188 2.32 12.70 25.54
CA ALA A 188 3.47 12.31 26.37
C ALA A 188 3.08 11.47 27.61
N ALA A 189 1.79 11.37 27.94
CA ALA A 189 1.22 10.40 28.87
C ALA A 189 1.70 8.95 28.61
N ALA A 190 2.10 8.60 27.38
CA ALA A 190 2.74 7.33 27.07
C ALA A 190 4.01 7.06 27.91
N SER A 191 4.77 8.10 28.28
CA SER A 191 5.93 7.97 29.18
C SER A 191 5.52 7.54 30.59
N HIS A 192 4.37 8.01 31.06
CA HIS A 192 3.82 7.56 32.34
C HIS A 192 3.35 6.10 32.26
N ALA A 193 2.63 5.72 31.19
CA ALA A 193 2.21 4.34 30.98
C ALA A 193 3.41 3.37 30.96
N LYS A 194 4.50 3.76 30.30
CA LYS A 194 5.78 3.05 30.33
C LYS A 194 6.33 2.91 31.76
N ALA A 195 6.39 4.01 32.52
CA ALA A 195 6.91 4.00 33.89
C ALA A 195 6.07 3.12 34.84
N GLN A 196 4.78 2.98 34.58
CA GLN A 196 3.88 2.07 35.31
C GLN A 196 3.99 0.61 34.84
N GLY A 197 4.81 0.31 33.82
CA GLY A 197 4.91 -1.04 33.25
C GLY A 197 3.62 -1.52 32.58
N ALA A 198 2.77 -0.60 32.10
CA ALA A 198 1.51 -0.96 31.45
C ALA A 198 1.79 -1.77 30.17
N GLY A 199 1.12 -2.91 30.02
CA GLY A 199 1.28 -3.80 28.89
C GLY A 199 0.31 -3.52 27.74
N HIS A 200 -0.84 -2.89 28.03
CA HIS A 200 -1.91 -2.57 27.07
C HIS A 200 -2.68 -1.30 27.48
N PRO A 201 -2.01 -0.15 27.61
CA PRO A 201 -2.66 1.07 28.07
C PRO A 201 -3.60 1.65 27.01
N LEU A 202 -4.56 2.44 27.49
CA LEU A 202 -5.41 3.31 26.69
C LEU A 202 -5.14 4.77 27.07
N LEU A 203 -4.72 5.57 26.10
CA LEU A 203 -4.61 7.01 26.19
C LEU A 203 -5.82 7.62 25.46
N ARG A 204 -6.78 8.16 26.20
CA ARG A 204 -8.02 8.70 25.64
C ARG A 204 -7.97 10.21 25.60
N ILE A 205 -7.96 10.78 24.40
CA ILE A 205 -8.09 12.22 24.21
C ILE A 205 -9.57 12.59 24.23
N THR A 206 -9.99 13.39 25.22
CA THR A 206 -11.41 13.75 25.40
C THR A 206 -11.75 15.19 25.01
N GLN A 207 -10.74 15.97 24.65
CA GLN A 207 -10.89 17.34 24.16
C GLN A 207 -10.44 17.41 22.70
N GLY A 208 -11.25 18.05 21.85
CA GLY A 208 -10.84 18.30 20.47
C GLY A 208 -9.78 19.38 20.37
N GLY A 209 -8.89 19.29 19.38
CA GLY A 209 -7.81 20.26 19.19
C GLY A 209 -6.58 19.71 18.49
N SER A 210 -5.49 20.46 18.54
CA SER A 210 -4.19 20.07 18.02
C SER A 210 -3.34 19.44 19.12
N TYR A 211 -2.74 18.30 18.80
CA TYR A 211 -1.86 17.55 19.69
C TYR A 211 -0.56 17.21 18.96
N GLU A 212 0.53 17.10 19.69
CA GLU A 212 1.78 16.59 19.15
C GLU A 212 1.97 15.14 19.56
N LEU A 213 2.43 14.32 18.62
CA LEU A 213 2.89 12.96 18.90
C LEU A 213 4.35 13.02 19.39
N GLY A 214 4.52 13.43 20.64
CA GLY A 214 5.82 13.63 21.27
C GLY A 214 6.60 12.32 21.48
N ALA A 215 7.92 12.45 21.56
CA ALA A 215 8.83 11.33 21.85
C ALA A 215 8.70 10.85 23.31
N VAL A 216 8.61 9.54 23.49
CA VAL A 216 8.80 8.90 24.80
C VAL A 216 10.30 8.76 25.07
N ALA A 217 10.74 9.06 26.30
CA ALA A 217 12.13 8.91 26.70
C ALA A 217 12.56 7.42 26.62
N GLY A 218 13.38 7.09 25.62
CA GLY A 218 13.74 5.73 25.24
C GLY A 218 12.55 4.91 24.73
N THR A 219 12.80 3.73 24.14
CA THR A 219 11.74 2.88 23.56
C THR A 219 10.71 2.41 24.60
N TYR A 220 9.42 2.54 24.30
CA TYR A 220 8.33 1.88 25.02
C TYR A 220 7.82 0.68 24.20
N ALA A 221 7.99 -0.53 24.72
CA ALA A 221 7.58 -1.78 24.08
C ALA A 221 6.51 -2.52 24.92
N PRO A 222 5.23 -2.12 24.83
CA PRO A 222 4.14 -2.82 25.52
C PRO A 222 3.96 -4.26 25.04
N GLN A 223 3.33 -5.10 25.88
CA GLN A 223 2.98 -6.49 25.53
C GLN A 223 1.99 -6.58 24.38
N GLY A 224 1.01 -5.67 24.29
CA GLY A 224 0.21 -5.51 23.07
C GLY A 224 0.33 -4.11 22.55
N TYR A 225 -0.79 -3.42 22.38
CA TYR A 225 -0.79 -2.06 21.86
C TYR A 225 -0.85 -1.01 22.96
N CYS A 226 -0.02 0.04 22.85
CA CYS A 226 -0.32 1.34 23.44
C CYS A 226 -1.37 2.01 22.55
N THR A 227 -2.63 2.03 23.01
CA THR A 227 -3.74 2.53 22.20
C THR A 227 -4.01 3.99 22.50
N ILE A 228 -4.08 4.81 21.46
CA ILE A 228 -4.57 6.18 21.50
C ILE A 228 -5.91 6.23 20.79
N GLU A 229 -6.94 6.72 21.48
CA GLU A 229 -8.27 6.98 20.91
C GLU A 229 -8.71 8.41 21.22
N ALA A 230 -9.63 8.94 20.43
CA ALA A 230 -10.19 10.27 20.65
C ALA A 230 -11.72 10.25 20.63
N SER A 231 -12.36 10.84 21.64
CA SER A 231 -13.82 10.99 21.69
C SER A 231 -14.32 12.28 21.03
N ALA A 232 -13.41 13.19 20.68
CA ALA A 232 -13.67 14.41 19.93
C ALA A 232 -12.63 14.54 18.79
N PRO A 233 -12.90 15.31 17.71
CA PRO A 233 -11.96 15.48 16.60
C PRO A 233 -10.62 16.07 17.05
N VAL A 234 -9.52 15.40 16.70
CA VAL A 234 -8.15 15.83 17.01
C VAL A 234 -7.27 15.81 15.76
N VAL A 235 -6.34 16.76 15.70
CA VAL A 235 -5.28 16.81 14.69
C VAL A 235 -3.95 16.57 15.37
N ILE A 236 -3.25 15.52 14.96
CA ILE A 236 -1.87 15.25 15.33
C ILE A 236 -0.99 15.94 14.28
N SER A 237 -0.24 16.95 14.69
CA SER A 237 0.66 17.72 13.82
C SER A 237 1.94 18.13 14.56
N THR A 238 2.86 18.77 13.83
CA THR A 238 4.11 19.32 14.37
C THR A 238 4.20 20.80 14.00
N ASP A 239 4.88 21.59 14.84
CA ASP A 239 5.07 23.02 14.59
C ASP A 239 6.09 23.25 13.47
N ALA A 240 5.77 24.17 12.55
CA ALA A 240 6.63 24.57 11.45
C ALA A 240 7.88 25.34 11.92
N ALA A 241 7.81 26.00 13.08
CA ALA A 241 8.84 26.93 13.58
C ALA A 241 10.06 26.25 14.23
N ALA A 242 10.01 24.95 14.52
CA ALA A 242 11.01 24.25 15.32
C ALA A 242 12.32 23.91 14.57
N PHE A 243 12.73 24.70 13.57
CA PHE A 243 13.79 24.24 12.67
C PHE A 243 14.84 25.26 12.24
N ASP A 244 16.07 24.97 12.68
CA ASP A 244 17.35 25.50 12.21
C ASP A 244 18.30 24.29 11.99
N GLY A 245 18.80 24.05 10.76
CA GLY A 245 19.89 23.07 10.52
C GLY A 245 19.60 21.69 9.90
N GLY A 246 19.12 21.62 8.66
CA GLY A 246 19.32 20.47 7.73
C GLY A 246 18.67 19.09 8.03
N SER A 247 18.15 18.84 9.23
CA SER A 247 17.40 17.64 9.61
C SER A 247 15.99 17.50 8.97
N PHE A 248 15.43 16.30 8.97
CA PHE A 248 14.05 16.05 8.53
C PHE A 248 13.08 16.24 9.69
N VAL A 249 11.93 16.90 9.45
CA VAL A 249 10.86 16.96 10.46
C VAL A 249 10.09 15.64 10.44
N ARG A 250 10.05 14.93 11.57
CA ARG A 250 9.45 13.61 11.69
C ARG A 250 8.64 13.51 12.96
N PHE A 251 7.52 12.81 12.90
CA PHE A 251 6.92 12.29 14.13
C PHE A 251 7.74 11.08 14.59
N ARG A 252 8.24 11.11 15.83
CA ARG A 252 9.06 10.02 16.37
C ARG A 252 8.67 9.66 17.80
N PRO A 253 7.55 8.93 18.00
CA PRO A 253 7.03 8.65 19.34
C PRO A 253 7.91 7.71 20.18
N PHE A 254 8.79 6.90 19.57
CA PHE A 254 9.53 5.81 20.25
C PHE A 254 8.63 4.80 20.98
N ILE A 255 7.46 4.51 20.41
CA ILE A 255 6.51 3.51 20.92
C ILE A 255 6.45 2.36 19.90
N GLU A 256 6.81 1.15 20.31
CA GLU A 256 6.50 -0.08 19.56
C GLU A 256 5.03 -0.42 19.75
N PHE A 257 4.41 -1.03 18.73
CA PHE A 257 3.00 -1.40 18.79
C PHE A 257 2.11 -0.22 19.21
N LEU A 258 2.36 0.97 18.65
CA LEU A 258 1.42 2.09 18.76
C LEU A 258 0.14 1.73 18.00
N ARG A 259 -1.02 1.97 18.61
CA ARG A 259 -2.31 1.93 17.92
C ARG A 259 -2.98 3.30 17.93
N LEU A 260 -3.25 3.87 16.75
CA LEU A 260 -4.18 4.99 16.65
C LEU A 260 -5.54 4.44 16.22
N ARG A 261 -6.57 4.73 17.01
CA ARG A 261 -7.90 4.15 16.82
C ARG A 261 -8.99 5.21 16.71
N GLY A 262 -9.72 5.16 15.60
CA GLY A 262 -10.97 5.88 15.39
C GLY A 262 -10.85 7.09 14.47
N GLU A 263 -11.99 7.42 13.85
CA GLU A 263 -12.10 8.45 12.81
C GLU A 263 -11.98 9.88 13.34
N ASN A 264 -11.95 10.06 14.66
CA ASN A 264 -11.68 11.36 15.26
C ASN A 264 -10.21 11.76 15.20
N ILE A 265 -9.29 10.83 14.90
CA ILE A 265 -7.86 11.13 14.81
C ILE A 265 -7.47 11.42 13.36
N THR A 266 -6.91 12.61 13.13
CA THR A 266 -6.26 12.99 11.87
C THR A 266 -4.78 13.22 12.12
N VAL A 267 -3.88 12.55 11.39
CA VAL A 267 -2.45 12.82 11.37
C VAL A 267 -2.15 13.69 10.15
N ASP A 268 -1.68 14.92 10.38
CA ASP A 268 -1.42 15.90 9.33
C ASP A 268 0.08 16.10 9.10
N PHE A 269 0.51 15.80 7.89
CA PHE A 269 1.87 15.94 7.42
C PHE A 269 2.17 17.34 6.87
N ALA A 270 1.31 18.35 7.01
CA ALA A 270 1.59 19.73 6.58
C ALA A 270 2.99 20.23 6.90
N ASN A 271 3.47 19.93 8.11
CA ASN A 271 4.78 20.33 8.60
C ASN A 271 5.74 19.17 8.86
N ALA A 272 5.35 17.93 8.56
CA ALA A 272 6.19 16.74 8.74
C ALA A 272 6.50 16.06 7.41
N HIS A 273 7.64 15.38 7.33
CA HIS A 273 7.99 14.55 6.19
C HIS A 273 7.42 13.16 6.39
N GLU A 274 7.75 12.53 7.51
CA GLU A 274 7.35 11.16 7.79
C GLU A 274 6.91 10.95 9.24
N LEU A 275 6.25 9.81 9.44
CA LEU A 275 5.99 9.20 10.73
C LEU A 275 7.00 8.06 10.89
N GLU A 276 8.05 8.30 11.67
CA GLU A 276 9.12 7.34 11.95
C GLU A 276 8.71 6.47 13.14
N LEU A 277 8.24 5.27 12.84
CA LEU A 277 7.73 4.32 13.81
C LEU A 277 8.75 3.23 14.10
N LEU A 278 8.54 2.60 15.25
CA LEU A 278 9.12 1.31 15.54
C LEU A 278 8.16 0.20 15.03
N THR A 279 8.48 -1.05 15.29
CA THR A 279 7.79 -2.18 14.65
C THR A 279 6.31 -2.34 15.05
N GLY A 280 5.51 -2.93 14.15
CA GLY A 280 4.22 -3.53 14.48
C GLY A 280 3.07 -2.59 14.82
N CYS A 281 3.17 -1.29 14.53
CA CYS A 281 2.08 -0.32 14.76
C CYS A 281 0.79 -0.66 13.97
N TRP A 282 -0.36 -0.25 14.52
CA TRP A 282 -1.68 -0.47 13.93
C TRP A 282 -2.48 0.83 13.85
N PHE A 283 -2.86 1.20 12.63
CA PHE A 283 -3.73 2.33 12.35
C PHE A 283 -5.12 1.81 11.98
N ASP A 284 -6.11 2.21 12.76
CA ASP A 284 -7.44 1.61 12.74
C ASP A 284 -8.53 2.68 12.64
N GLY A 285 -9.04 2.91 11.43
CA GLY A 285 -10.13 3.84 11.20
C GLY A 285 -9.74 5.32 11.22
N CYS A 286 -8.45 5.67 11.26
CA CYS A 286 -7.98 7.06 11.35
C CYS A 286 -7.75 7.71 9.96
N ARG A 287 -7.43 9.01 9.98
CA ARG A 287 -7.15 9.80 8.76
C ARG A 287 -5.69 10.25 8.72
N PHE A 288 -5.09 10.20 7.54
CA PHE A 288 -3.78 10.74 7.23
C PHE A 288 -3.91 11.74 6.10
N THR A 289 -3.36 12.93 6.28
CA THR A 289 -3.49 13.98 5.27
C THR A 289 -2.23 14.81 5.13
N GLN A 290 -2.06 15.40 3.97
CA GLN A 290 -1.25 16.58 3.77
C GLN A 290 -2.19 17.76 3.51
N SER A 291 -2.52 18.53 4.55
CA SER A 291 -3.54 19.59 4.43
C SER A 291 -3.17 20.74 3.48
N ARG A 292 -1.90 20.85 3.07
CA ARG A 292 -1.45 21.81 2.05
C ARG A 292 -1.76 21.36 0.60
N GLY A 293 -2.20 20.12 0.40
CA GLY A 293 -2.52 19.56 -0.91
C GLY A 293 -1.43 18.63 -1.47
N ALA A 294 -1.83 17.79 -2.44
CA ALA A 294 -1.01 16.68 -2.96
C ALA A 294 0.31 17.16 -3.58
N TYR A 295 0.27 18.33 -4.22
CA TYR A 295 1.38 18.90 -4.97
C TYR A 295 2.12 20.01 -4.21
N ALA A 296 1.86 20.13 -2.90
CA ALA A 296 2.51 21.12 -2.06
C ALA A 296 4.01 20.80 -1.92
N LEU A 297 4.83 21.59 -2.62
CA LEU A 297 6.28 21.52 -2.51
C LEU A 297 6.73 22.02 -1.14
N TRP A 298 7.68 21.31 -0.54
CA TRP A 298 8.41 21.77 0.63
C TRP A 298 9.63 22.53 0.13
N ARG A 299 9.61 23.87 0.23
CA ARG A 299 10.72 24.73 -0.21
C ARG A 299 11.07 24.50 -1.69
N LYS A 300 10.07 24.48 -2.57
CA LYS A 300 10.23 24.21 -4.01
C LYS A 300 10.76 22.81 -4.36
N THR A 301 10.92 21.90 -3.39
CA THR A 301 11.26 20.49 -3.63
C THR A 301 10.16 19.54 -3.15
N THR A 302 10.23 18.29 -3.58
CA THR A 302 9.33 17.23 -3.12
C THR A 302 9.74 16.74 -1.74
N ARG A 303 8.83 16.04 -1.05
CA ARG A 303 9.09 15.43 0.26
C ARG A 303 9.60 13.99 0.18
N THR A 304 9.63 13.42 -1.03
CA THR A 304 9.88 11.99 -1.30
C THR A 304 11.34 11.55 -1.20
N PHE A 305 12.27 12.44 -0.86
CA PHE A 305 13.68 12.03 -0.65
C PHE A 305 13.84 10.97 0.47
N LEU A 306 12.84 10.76 1.32
CA LEU A 306 12.87 9.73 2.38
C LEU A 306 12.39 8.34 1.93
N GLY A 307 11.77 8.20 0.76
CA GLY A 307 11.25 6.92 0.27
C GLY A 307 9.95 6.43 0.94
N TRP A 308 9.54 6.97 2.10
CA TRP A 308 8.35 6.54 2.84
C TRP A 308 7.62 7.72 3.50
N LEU A 309 6.29 7.61 3.67
CA LEU A 309 5.51 8.50 4.54
C LEU A 309 5.42 7.95 5.97
N ILE A 310 5.19 6.64 6.10
CA ILE A 310 5.11 5.94 7.37
C ILE A 310 6.12 4.80 7.30
N ARG A 311 7.18 4.89 8.09
CA ARG A 311 8.32 3.99 8.00
C ARG A 311 8.11 2.72 8.82
N GLY A 312 8.13 1.57 8.14
CA GLY A 312 8.14 0.25 8.77
C GLY A 312 7.06 -0.67 8.21
N SER A 313 6.87 -1.82 8.86
CA SER A 313 5.89 -2.83 8.45
C SER A 313 4.70 -2.82 9.40
N HIS A 314 3.63 -2.11 9.01
CA HIS A 314 2.49 -1.80 9.88
C HIS A 314 1.17 -2.35 9.34
N TYR A 315 0.14 -2.24 10.17
CA TYR A 315 -1.23 -2.63 9.84
C TYR A 315 -2.09 -1.39 9.65
N PHE A 316 -2.82 -1.33 8.54
CA PHE A 316 -3.75 -0.26 8.20
C PHE A 316 -5.13 -0.85 7.91
N THR A 317 -6.09 -0.56 8.77
CA THR A 317 -7.46 -1.07 8.66
C THR A 317 -8.44 0.09 8.62
N GLU A 318 -9.24 0.18 7.56
CA GLU A 318 -10.30 1.19 7.38
C GLU A 318 -9.81 2.65 7.50
N CYS A 319 -8.55 2.93 7.17
CA CYS A 319 -7.97 4.27 7.22
C CYS A 319 -8.29 5.07 5.94
N THR A 320 -8.20 6.39 6.04
CA THR A 320 -8.28 7.30 4.88
C THR A 320 -6.97 8.06 4.71
N PHE A 321 -6.46 8.10 3.49
CA PHE A 321 -5.29 8.87 3.07
C PHE A 321 -5.70 9.92 2.05
N THR A 322 -5.23 11.15 2.21
CA THR A 322 -5.54 12.24 1.28
C THR A 322 -4.34 13.15 1.08
N HIS A 323 -3.96 13.39 -0.18
CA HIS A 323 -2.85 14.29 -0.55
C HIS A 323 -1.45 13.82 -0.11
N THR A 324 -1.33 12.59 0.37
CA THR A 324 -0.08 12.01 0.87
C THR A 324 0.70 11.30 -0.24
N TYR A 325 1.98 10.98 0.02
CA TYR A 325 2.83 10.16 -0.83
C TYR A 325 3.08 8.79 -0.17
N ASN A 326 3.55 7.77 -0.89
CA ASN A 326 4.03 6.46 -0.37
C ASN A 326 3.26 5.94 0.86
N SER A 327 1.93 5.93 0.75
CA SER A 327 1.04 5.96 1.92
C SER A 327 0.92 4.61 2.63
N LEU A 328 1.07 3.51 1.89
CA LEU A 328 0.85 2.14 2.37
C LEU A 328 2.03 1.22 1.98
N ASP A 329 3.23 1.81 1.89
CA ASP A 329 4.49 1.13 1.58
C ASP A 329 4.85 0.11 2.68
N LYS A 330 5.37 -1.06 2.29
CA LYS A 330 5.85 -2.16 3.14
C LYS A 330 4.88 -2.67 4.20
N CYS A 331 3.60 -2.39 4.05
CA CYS A 331 2.60 -2.75 5.06
C CYS A 331 2.40 -4.28 5.14
N LEU A 332 2.19 -4.77 6.37
CA LEU A 332 1.86 -6.18 6.61
C LEU A 332 0.41 -6.49 6.24
N LEU A 333 -0.46 -5.48 6.37
CA LEU A 333 -1.87 -5.49 6.03
C LEU A 333 -2.34 -4.08 5.69
N ALA A 334 -2.95 -3.91 4.52
CA ALA A 334 -3.80 -2.80 4.15
C ALA A 334 -5.18 -3.34 3.80
N ARG A 335 -6.15 -3.13 4.68
CA ARG A 335 -7.51 -3.63 4.53
C ARG A 335 -8.54 -2.51 4.57
N GLY A 336 -9.37 -2.42 3.53
CA GLY A 336 -10.52 -1.50 3.53
C GLY A 336 -10.17 -0.01 3.54
N ASN A 337 -8.93 0.36 3.16
CA ASN A 337 -8.49 1.74 3.19
C ASN A 337 -9.01 2.52 1.99
N VAL A 338 -9.13 3.84 2.14
CA VAL A 338 -9.42 4.77 1.06
C VAL A 338 -8.21 5.68 0.84
N VAL A 339 -7.63 5.66 -0.36
CA VAL A 339 -6.53 6.54 -0.76
C VAL A 339 -7.06 7.49 -1.83
N ARG A 340 -6.97 8.80 -1.60
CA ARG A 340 -7.55 9.81 -2.49
C ARG A 340 -6.57 10.92 -2.82
N GLU A 341 -6.44 11.24 -4.11
CA GLU A 341 -5.64 12.38 -4.58
C GLU A 341 -4.21 12.32 -4.03
N CYS A 342 -3.66 11.11 -3.94
CA CYS A 342 -2.30 10.85 -3.51
C CYS A 342 -1.39 10.73 -4.74
N TRP A 343 -0.09 10.57 -4.49
CA TRP A 343 0.92 10.48 -5.54
C TRP A 343 2.07 9.56 -5.11
N ALA A 344 3.04 9.34 -6.01
CA ALA A 344 4.12 8.35 -5.90
C ALA A 344 3.60 6.91 -5.79
N ASP A 345 4.31 5.99 -5.15
CA ASP A 345 3.87 4.60 -5.04
C ASP A 345 2.82 4.44 -3.94
N ILE A 346 1.98 3.41 -4.01
CA ILE A 346 0.97 3.16 -2.96
C ILE A 346 1.35 1.96 -2.11
N PHE A 347 1.47 0.79 -2.74
CA PHE A 347 1.69 -0.51 -2.12
C PHE A 347 3.01 -1.11 -2.57
N ASN A 348 4.10 -0.35 -2.44
CA ASN A 348 5.44 -0.88 -2.67
C ASN A 348 5.78 -1.91 -1.57
N ASP A 349 6.30 -3.08 -1.95
CA ASP A 349 6.68 -4.20 -1.05
C ASP A 349 5.61 -4.58 0.01
N ALA A 350 4.33 -4.34 -0.26
CA ALA A 350 3.23 -4.67 0.65
C ALA A 350 2.85 -6.16 0.55
N PHE A 351 2.44 -6.76 1.67
CA PHE A 351 2.19 -8.21 1.72
C PHE A 351 0.71 -8.60 1.61
N CYS A 352 -0.22 -7.76 2.09
CA CYS A 352 -1.64 -8.10 2.09
C CYS A 352 -2.50 -6.85 1.86
N MET A 353 -3.08 -6.73 0.67
CA MET A 353 -3.87 -5.60 0.21
C MET A 353 -5.28 -6.09 -0.14
N VAL A 354 -6.25 -5.87 0.76
CA VAL A 354 -7.60 -6.43 0.61
C VAL A 354 -8.68 -5.36 0.69
N GLY A 355 -9.46 -5.21 -0.37
CA GLY A 355 -10.65 -4.36 -0.36
C GLY A 355 -10.37 -2.86 -0.25
N ASN A 356 -9.20 -2.39 -0.69
CA ASN A 356 -8.86 -0.96 -0.68
C ASN A 356 -9.48 -0.24 -1.89
N ARG A 357 -9.72 1.07 -1.74
CA ARG A 357 -10.20 1.94 -2.81
C ARG A 357 -9.21 3.08 -3.03
N VAL A 358 -8.69 3.19 -4.25
CA VAL A 358 -7.77 4.25 -4.68
C VAL A 358 -8.45 5.14 -5.71
N LEU A 359 -8.41 6.45 -5.48
CA LEU A 359 -9.15 7.46 -6.23
C LEU A 359 -8.23 8.61 -6.64
N GLY A 360 -8.12 8.91 -7.92
CA GLY A 360 -7.43 10.13 -8.38
C GLY A 360 -5.93 10.15 -8.07
N HIS A 361 -5.27 9.00 -8.13
CA HIS A 361 -3.84 8.88 -7.79
C HIS A 361 -2.96 9.22 -8.99
N ASP A 362 -2.19 10.29 -8.89
CA ASP A 362 -1.56 10.93 -10.06
C ASP A 362 -0.25 11.64 -9.68
N SER A 363 0.85 11.26 -10.32
CA SER A 363 2.16 11.92 -10.14
C SER A 363 2.54 12.87 -11.29
N ARG A 364 1.66 13.16 -12.24
CA ARG A 364 1.98 14.03 -13.40
C ARG A 364 2.58 15.36 -12.99
N ALA A 365 2.08 15.99 -11.92
CA ALA A 365 2.63 17.23 -11.39
C ALA A 365 4.09 17.14 -10.90
N TYR A 366 4.68 15.94 -10.83
CA TYR A 366 6.08 15.71 -10.48
C TYR A 366 6.92 15.16 -11.64
N VAL A 367 6.32 14.51 -12.64
CA VAL A 367 7.01 14.00 -13.85
C VAL A 367 7.01 15.03 -14.97
N ASP A 368 5.93 15.78 -15.13
CA ASP A 368 5.75 16.72 -16.23
C ASP A 368 6.81 17.82 -16.15
N GLN A 369 7.44 18.05 -17.31
CA GLN A 369 8.51 19.01 -17.47
C GLN A 369 7.93 20.42 -17.59
N ILE A 370 8.39 21.32 -16.71
CA ILE A 370 8.03 22.73 -16.76
C ILE A 370 9.24 23.50 -17.26
N ALA A 371 9.08 24.21 -18.38
CA ALA A 371 10.11 25.11 -18.88
C ALA A 371 10.45 26.14 -17.80
N ALA A 372 11.70 26.16 -17.33
CA ALA A 372 12.08 26.90 -16.14
C ALA A 372 13.15 27.96 -16.42
N LEU A 373 14.11 27.66 -17.29
CA LEU A 373 15.22 28.56 -17.61
C LEU A 373 15.48 28.56 -19.11
N GLU A 374 15.64 29.73 -19.71
CA GLU A 374 16.16 29.88 -21.07
C GLU A 374 17.54 30.53 -21.00
N VAL A 375 18.54 29.89 -21.59
CA VAL A 375 19.95 30.31 -21.53
C VAL A 375 20.53 30.46 -22.93
N ALA A 376 21.16 31.58 -23.21
CA ALA A 376 21.86 31.84 -24.45
C ALA A 376 23.26 32.40 -24.18
N TYR A 377 24.20 32.12 -25.10
CA TYR A 377 25.48 32.81 -25.15
C TYR A 377 25.53 33.72 -26.39
N MET A 378 25.64 35.01 -26.14
CA MET A 378 25.71 36.11 -27.11
C MET A 378 27.13 36.66 -27.28
N GLY A 379 28.13 36.04 -26.63
CA GLY A 379 29.55 36.39 -26.83
C GLY A 379 30.09 35.87 -28.16
N LEU A 380 31.36 36.18 -28.44
CA LEU A 380 32.00 35.87 -29.74
C LEU A 380 32.53 34.43 -29.82
N GLU A 381 32.59 33.75 -28.68
CA GLU A 381 33.28 32.48 -28.54
C GLU A 381 32.41 31.33 -29.06
N ALA A 382 32.85 30.72 -30.15
CA ALA A 382 32.21 29.55 -30.71
C ALA A 382 32.29 28.36 -29.71
N GLY A 383 31.22 27.57 -29.63
CA GLY A 383 31.19 26.37 -28.79
C GLY A 383 30.89 26.61 -27.32
N ALA A 384 30.32 27.77 -26.96
CA ALA A 384 29.82 27.99 -25.61
C ALA A 384 28.80 26.91 -25.20
N SER A 385 28.99 26.34 -24.01
CA SER A 385 28.18 25.22 -23.54
C SER A 385 27.87 25.28 -22.06
N ILE A 386 26.77 24.64 -21.68
CA ILE A 386 26.31 24.45 -20.30
C ILE A 386 26.11 22.97 -20.01
N ALA A 387 26.44 22.55 -18.80
CA ALA A 387 26.24 21.19 -18.29
C ALA A 387 25.77 21.24 -16.83
N ILE A 388 25.08 20.19 -16.38
CA ILE A 388 24.82 19.96 -14.95
C ILE A 388 25.25 18.53 -14.64
N SER A 389 26.12 18.36 -13.66
CA SER A 389 26.57 17.04 -13.20
C SER A 389 25.61 16.40 -12.19
N SER A 390 25.80 15.12 -11.88
CA SER A 390 25.00 14.40 -10.87
C SER A 390 25.14 14.95 -9.44
N ASN A 391 26.18 15.76 -9.18
CA ASN A 391 26.39 16.42 -7.88
C ASN A 391 25.80 17.83 -7.86
N ASN A 392 24.89 18.15 -8.79
CA ASN A 392 24.28 19.47 -8.95
C ASN A 392 25.29 20.61 -9.18
N LEU A 393 26.46 20.28 -9.75
CA LEU A 393 27.43 21.27 -10.21
C LEU A 393 27.05 21.69 -11.62
N LEU A 394 26.61 22.94 -11.77
CA LEU A 394 26.41 23.57 -13.07
C LEU A 394 27.75 24.08 -13.57
N THR A 395 28.09 23.74 -14.81
CA THR A 395 29.33 24.14 -15.47
C THR A 395 29.01 24.88 -16.74
N ILE A 396 29.62 26.04 -16.93
CA ILE A 396 29.64 26.76 -18.20
C ILE A 396 31.04 26.78 -18.77
N THR A 397 31.14 26.69 -20.09
CA THR A 397 32.41 26.75 -20.81
C THR A 397 32.25 27.63 -22.04
N TYR A 398 33.16 28.60 -22.24
CA TYR A 398 33.19 29.48 -23.40
C TYR A 398 34.63 29.94 -23.65
N GLY A 399 35.12 29.80 -24.88
CA GLY A 399 36.54 30.00 -25.19
C GLY A 399 37.43 29.10 -24.32
N ALA A 400 38.39 29.70 -23.60
CA ALA A 400 39.25 29.00 -22.64
C ALA A 400 38.73 29.06 -21.19
N VAL A 401 37.56 29.65 -20.96
CA VAL A 401 36.98 29.84 -19.63
C VAL A 401 36.06 28.67 -19.29
N THR A 402 36.22 28.13 -18.08
CA THR A 402 35.28 27.21 -17.45
C THR A 402 34.98 27.72 -16.06
N GLU A 403 33.70 27.95 -15.77
CA GLU A 403 33.21 28.37 -14.46
C GLU A 403 32.15 27.39 -13.96
N THR A 404 31.99 27.32 -12.64
CA THR A 404 31.04 26.43 -12.01
C THR A 404 30.20 27.11 -10.94
N LEU A 405 28.99 26.62 -10.76
CA LEU A 405 28.07 26.97 -9.68
C LEU A 405 27.62 25.69 -9.00
N GLN A 406 27.84 25.59 -7.69
CA GLN A 406 27.22 24.53 -6.90
C GLN A 406 25.76 24.91 -6.65
N ILE A 407 24.82 24.18 -7.23
CA ILE A 407 23.41 24.33 -6.88
C ILE A 407 23.21 23.69 -5.51
N ASN A 408 22.72 24.48 -4.56
CA ASN A 408 22.54 24.10 -3.18
C ASN A 408 21.16 23.43 -2.96
N THR A 409 21.11 22.54 -1.98
CA THR A 409 19.89 21.77 -1.65
C THR A 409 19.44 21.95 -0.19
N THR A 410 20.16 22.79 0.57
CA THR A 410 19.92 22.98 2.00
C THR A 410 18.86 24.04 2.27
N GLN A 411 18.26 23.98 3.46
CA GLN A 411 17.34 25.04 3.92
C GLN A 411 18.04 26.39 4.05
N ALA A 412 19.27 26.42 4.56
CA ALA A 412 20.01 27.66 4.75
C ALA A 412 20.15 28.37 3.40
N ALA A 413 20.47 27.62 2.33
CA ALA A 413 20.52 28.15 0.97
C ALA A 413 19.16 28.62 0.45
N PHE A 414 18.08 27.89 0.71
CA PHE A 414 16.72 28.33 0.35
C PHE A 414 16.35 29.67 1.02
N LEU A 415 16.65 29.84 2.31
CA LEU A 415 16.35 31.06 3.06
C LEU A 415 17.28 32.22 2.65
N ALA A 416 18.53 31.92 2.32
CA ALA A 416 19.54 32.90 1.93
C ALA A 416 19.51 33.29 0.44
N HIS A 417 18.67 32.62 -0.38
CA HIS A 417 18.70 32.74 -1.84
C HIS A 417 20.09 32.47 -2.43
N ASP A 418 20.75 31.42 -1.93
CA ASP A 418 22.13 31.07 -2.30
C ASP A 418 22.13 29.86 -3.25
N ALA A 419 22.09 30.14 -4.57
CA ALA A 419 22.16 29.14 -5.62
C ALA A 419 21.17 27.96 -5.46
N TYR A 420 19.97 28.23 -4.93
CA TYR A 420 18.97 27.20 -4.61
C TYR A 420 17.85 27.15 -5.66
N SER A 421 17.37 28.32 -6.07
CA SER A 421 16.26 28.50 -6.98
C SER A 421 16.72 28.69 -8.42
N VAL A 422 15.80 28.53 -9.37
CA VAL A 422 16.09 28.76 -10.80
C VAL A 422 16.46 30.22 -11.01
N ALA A 423 15.82 31.13 -10.27
CA ALA A 423 16.18 32.55 -10.25
C ALA A 423 17.63 32.80 -9.79
N ASP A 424 18.11 32.09 -8.77
CA ASP A 424 19.50 32.24 -8.30
C ASP A 424 20.51 31.80 -9.37
N VAL A 425 20.21 30.71 -10.09
CA VAL A 425 21.02 30.24 -11.23
C VAL A 425 21.01 31.26 -12.37
N ALA A 426 19.85 31.80 -12.72
CA ALA A 426 19.73 32.82 -13.75
C ALA A 426 20.52 34.09 -13.38
N ALA A 427 20.42 34.53 -12.12
CA ALA A 427 21.16 35.68 -11.60
C ALA A 427 22.67 35.45 -11.71
N TRP A 428 23.16 34.27 -11.33
CA TRP A 428 24.57 33.90 -11.47
C TRP A 428 25.02 33.92 -12.94
N LEU A 429 24.28 33.29 -13.86
CA LEU A 429 24.60 33.29 -15.29
C LEU A 429 24.68 34.72 -15.85
N ASN A 430 23.74 35.59 -15.48
CA ASN A 430 23.67 36.98 -15.97
C ASN A 430 24.81 37.89 -15.47
N THR A 431 25.62 37.47 -14.50
CA THR A 431 26.84 38.22 -14.14
C THR A 431 28.06 37.83 -14.99
N ARG A 432 27.93 36.87 -15.92
CA ARG A 432 29.04 36.39 -16.75
C ARG A 432 29.04 37.08 -18.11
N PRO A 433 30.21 37.45 -18.66
CA PRO A 433 30.30 38.06 -19.98
C PRO A 433 29.68 37.18 -21.06
N GLY A 434 28.81 37.76 -21.89
CA GLY A 434 28.19 37.07 -23.03
C GLY A 434 27.04 36.12 -22.68
N TRP A 435 26.80 35.78 -21.41
CA TRP A 435 25.68 34.92 -21.02
C TRP A 435 24.40 35.73 -20.80
N GLN A 436 23.27 35.19 -21.25
CA GLN A 436 21.94 35.71 -20.97
C GLN A 436 21.04 34.57 -20.51
N ALA A 437 20.37 34.76 -19.38
CA ALA A 437 19.47 33.80 -18.79
C ALA A 437 18.14 34.45 -18.38
N SER A 438 17.02 33.85 -18.80
CA SER A 438 15.66 34.29 -18.45
C SER A 438 14.94 33.20 -17.68
N VAL A 439 14.35 33.57 -16.54
CA VAL A 439 13.51 32.66 -15.74
C VAL A 439 12.13 32.57 -16.39
N LEU A 440 11.72 31.36 -16.74
CA LEU A 440 10.39 31.04 -17.27
C LEU A 440 9.45 30.55 -16.16
N ASP A 441 9.99 29.77 -15.22
CA ASP A 441 9.31 29.30 -14.02
C ASP A 441 10.31 29.13 -12.87
N ASP A 442 9.92 29.54 -11.67
CA ASP A 442 10.74 29.45 -10.46
C ASP A 442 9.99 28.74 -9.32
N SER A 443 8.95 27.96 -9.64
CA SER A 443 8.14 27.23 -8.66
C SER A 443 8.88 26.03 -8.04
N ARG A 444 9.86 25.48 -8.76
CA ARG A 444 10.69 24.32 -8.39
C ARG A 444 12.15 24.73 -8.14
N ALA A 445 12.85 23.97 -7.30
CA ALA A 445 14.26 24.23 -7.00
C ALA A 445 15.16 23.97 -8.22
N ALA A 446 16.29 24.69 -8.33
CA ALA A 446 17.21 24.58 -9.46
C ALA A 446 17.85 23.18 -9.59
N GLN A 447 17.90 22.40 -8.50
CA GLN A 447 18.36 21.01 -8.54
C GLN A 447 17.54 20.12 -9.49
N ALA A 448 16.33 20.53 -9.85
CA ALA A 448 15.45 19.79 -10.75
C ALA A 448 15.67 20.16 -12.23
N LEU A 449 16.60 21.08 -12.54
CA LEU A 449 16.90 21.51 -13.91
C LEU A 449 17.52 20.36 -14.74
N GLY A 450 16.97 20.16 -15.93
CA GLY A 450 17.50 19.25 -16.95
C GLY A 450 17.16 19.73 -18.35
N VAL A 451 17.60 18.99 -19.36
CA VAL A 451 17.20 19.21 -20.75
C VAL A 451 15.82 18.61 -21.03
N ASP A 452 15.21 18.99 -22.16
CA ASP A 452 13.97 18.37 -22.66
C ASP A 452 14.10 16.84 -22.73
N GLY A 453 13.08 16.13 -22.27
CA GLY A 453 13.08 14.66 -22.11
C GLY A 453 14.03 14.12 -21.03
N GLY A 454 14.90 14.95 -20.44
CA GLY A 454 15.89 14.55 -19.43
C GLY A 454 15.36 14.43 -18.00
N LYS A 455 14.14 14.95 -17.73
CA LYS A 455 13.41 14.79 -16.46
C LYS A 455 14.21 15.17 -15.20
N GLY A 456 14.92 16.30 -15.25
CA GLY A 456 15.73 16.79 -14.13
C GLY A 456 17.01 16.00 -13.86
N LEU A 457 17.41 15.10 -14.76
CA LEU A 457 18.69 14.40 -14.69
C LEU A 457 19.85 15.30 -15.14
N SER A 458 21.04 14.98 -14.65
CA SER A 458 22.31 15.56 -15.12
C SER A 458 22.47 15.40 -16.63
N PHE A 459 23.12 16.36 -17.28
CA PHE A 459 23.36 16.32 -18.71
C PHE A 459 24.77 16.78 -19.07
N ALA A 460 25.33 16.10 -20.06
CA ALA A 460 26.60 16.45 -20.68
C ALA A 460 26.52 17.83 -21.36
N PRO A 461 27.66 18.50 -21.63
CA PRO A 461 27.69 19.84 -22.24
C PRO A 461 26.78 19.97 -23.47
N ARG A 462 25.91 20.98 -23.44
CA ARG A 462 25.00 21.36 -24.53
C ARG A 462 25.38 22.73 -25.05
N SER A 463 25.40 22.88 -26.37
CA SER A 463 25.64 24.20 -27.00
C SER A 463 24.55 25.18 -26.61
N VAL A 464 24.94 26.41 -26.27
CA VAL A 464 24.03 27.53 -25.96
C VAL A 464 24.17 28.69 -26.98
N GLY A 465 24.92 28.46 -28.07
CA GLY A 465 24.95 29.34 -29.25
C GLY A 465 24.74 28.57 -30.55
N PRO A 466 24.10 29.13 -31.61
CA PRO A 466 23.41 30.43 -31.71
C PRO A 466 21.93 30.40 -31.29
N VAL A 467 21.42 29.25 -30.83
CA VAL A 467 20.02 29.06 -30.43
C VAL A 467 19.96 28.98 -28.91
N PRO A 468 19.08 29.75 -28.24
CA PRO A 468 18.87 29.61 -26.80
C PRO A 468 18.51 28.17 -26.42
N LEU A 469 19.15 27.66 -25.37
CA LEU A 469 18.81 26.39 -24.77
C LEU A 469 17.73 26.60 -23.71
N ARG A 470 16.65 25.85 -23.81
CA ARG A 470 15.62 25.77 -22.77
C ARG A 470 15.90 24.59 -21.84
N LEU A 471 15.95 24.88 -20.55
CA LEU A 471 16.00 23.89 -19.47
C LEU A 471 14.65 23.80 -18.77
N TYR A 472 14.35 22.59 -18.32
CA TYR A 472 13.08 22.22 -17.72
C TYR A 472 13.31 21.72 -16.31
N THR A 473 12.36 21.96 -15.41
CA THR A 473 12.33 21.32 -14.10
C THR A 473 11.42 20.10 -14.11
N SER A 474 11.86 19.00 -13.50
CA SER A 474 11.05 17.79 -13.23
C SER A 474 11.72 16.99 -12.11
N PHE A 475 10.93 16.20 -11.36
CA PHE A 475 11.45 15.36 -10.27
C PHE A 475 11.48 13.85 -10.64
N ASP A 476 10.98 13.48 -11.82
CA ASP A 476 10.85 12.09 -12.32
C ASP A 476 10.19 11.10 -11.34
N ILE A 477 9.17 11.57 -10.62
CA ILE A 477 8.45 10.73 -9.66
C ILE A 477 7.27 10.08 -10.37
N HIS A 478 7.41 8.84 -10.79
CA HIS A 478 6.29 8.05 -11.30
C HIS A 478 5.44 7.48 -10.15
N ALA A 479 4.43 6.68 -10.48
CA ALA A 479 3.58 6.04 -9.50
C ALA A 479 3.27 4.61 -9.90
N ASP A 480 3.39 3.71 -8.94
CA ASP A 480 2.94 2.34 -9.05
C ASP A 480 1.87 2.04 -8.00
N TRP A 481 0.79 1.38 -8.42
CA TRP A 481 -0.26 1.00 -7.48
C TRP A 481 0.26 -0.10 -6.55
N CYS A 482 0.79 -1.20 -7.10
CA CYS A 482 1.52 -2.22 -6.36
C CYS A 482 2.86 -2.48 -7.06
N GLN A 483 3.94 -2.33 -6.29
CA GLN A 483 5.29 -2.59 -6.74
C GLN A 483 5.97 -3.61 -5.85
N VAL A 484 6.84 -4.44 -6.42
CA VAL A 484 7.84 -5.18 -5.65
C VAL A 484 9.23 -4.77 -6.10
N SER A 485 10.11 -4.54 -5.12
CA SER A 485 11.51 -4.18 -5.35
C SER A 485 12.24 -5.24 -6.20
N THR A 486 13.02 -4.76 -7.17
CA THR A 486 13.76 -5.61 -8.13
C THR A 486 14.82 -6.50 -7.45
N ALA A 487 15.28 -6.14 -6.26
CA ALA A 487 16.30 -6.86 -5.50
C ALA A 487 15.72 -7.83 -4.45
N ALA A 488 14.40 -7.77 -4.18
CA ALA A 488 13.80 -8.55 -3.11
C ALA A 488 13.31 -9.92 -3.61
N THR A 489 13.57 -10.96 -2.82
CA THR A 489 12.77 -12.19 -2.83
C THR A 489 11.63 -11.96 -1.86
N LEU A 490 10.40 -11.89 -2.36
CA LEU A 490 9.20 -11.82 -1.52
C LEU A 490 8.36 -13.07 -1.69
N GLU A 491 7.74 -13.49 -0.59
CA GLU A 491 6.80 -14.60 -0.60
C GLU A 491 5.53 -14.28 0.19
N ASN A 492 4.48 -15.04 -0.10
CA ASN A 492 3.20 -14.99 0.61
C ASN A 492 2.55 -13.61 0.51
N ILE A 493 2.11 -13.25 -0.70
CA ILE A 493 1.49 -11.95 -1.01
C ILE A 493 0.04 -12.14 -1.44
N VAL A 494 -0.86 -11.28 -0.94
CA VAL A 494 -2.27 -11.25 -1.36
C VAL A 494 -2.65 -9.83 -1.80
N VAL A 495 -3.11 -9.70 -3.04
CA VAL A 495 -3.70 -8.49 -3.63
C VAL A 495 -5.12 -8.85 -4.07
N ALA A 496 -6.14 -8.51 -3.27
CA ALA A 496 -7.50 -8.96 -3.53
C ALA A 496 -8.58 -7.89 -3.38
N ASP A 497 -9.59 -7.95 -4.25
CA ASP A 497 -10.83 -7.19 -4.14
C ASP A 497 -10.65 -5.66 -4.11
N ASN A 498 -9.53 -5.13 -4.64
CA ASN A 498 -9.24 -3.69 -4.64
C ASN A 498 -9.88 -2.96 -5.84
N ILE A 499 -10.21 -1.68 -5.66
CA ILE A 499 -10.70 -0.79 -6.72
C ILE A 499 -9.74 0.37 -6.89
N GLY A 500 -9.37 0.68 -8.13
CA GLY A 500 -8.64 1.88 -8.49
C GLY A 500 -9.29 2.61 -9.66
N ILE A 501 -9.63 3.88 -9.48
CA ILE A 501 -10.17 4.72 -10.56
C ILE A 501 -9.45 6.06 -10.62
N ASP A 502 -9.49 6.67 -11.80
CA ASP A 502 -8.84 7.95 -12.08
C ASP A 502 -7.33 7.90 -11.79
N LEU A 503 -6.68 6.78 -12.15
CA LEU A 503 -5.27 6.52 -11.85
C LEU A 503 -4.33 6.97 -12.97
N VAL A 504 -3.11 7.39 -12.62
CA VAL A 504 -1.96 7.47 -13.53
C VAL A 504 -0.81 6.67 -12.93
N THR A 505 -0.96 5.34 -12.93
CA THR A 505 -0.05 4.41 -12.25
C THR A 505 0.22 3.17 -13.09
N GLN A 506 1.35 2.46 -12.98
CA GLN A 506 1.32 1.05 -13.39
C GLN A 506 0.57 0.27 -12.31
N ASN A 507 -0.48 -0.49 -12.69
CA ASN A 507 -1.32 -1.13 -11.67
C ASN A 507 -0.56 -2.24 -10.93
N LEU A 508 0.23 -3.04 -11.66
CA LEU A 508 1.09 -4.06 -11.10
C LEU A 508 2.48 -3.94 -11.71
N PHE A 509 3.47 -3.51 -10.95
CA PHE A 509 4.87 -3.55 -11.33
C PHE A 509 5.59 -4.60 -10.49
N LEU A 510 5.66 -5.82 -11.01
CA LEU A 510 6.19 -6.98 -10.31
C LEU A 510 7.45 -7.48 -11.03
N PRO A 511 8.56 -6.72 -11.01
CA PRO A 511 9.83 -7.17 -11.55
C PRO A 511 10.61 -8.02 -10.54
N GLY A 512 11.87 -8.34 -10.84
CA GLY A 512 12.86 -8.74 -9.83
C GLY A 512 13.14 -10.23 -9.73
N GLN A 513 13.61 -10.65 -8.55
CA GLN A 513 14.03 -12.03 -8.23
C GLN A 513 12.81 -12.96 -8.08
N LEU A 514 12.86 -13.92 -7.15
CA LEU A 514 11.77 -14.85 -6.89
C LEU A 514 10.59 -14.14 -6.20
N LEU A 515 9.40 -14.19 -6.82
CA LEU A 515 8.12 -13.97 -6.14
C LEU A 515 7.40 -15.29 -5.98
N ALA A 516 7.08 -15.64 -4.73
CA ALA A 516 6.48 -16.93 -4.41
C ALA A 516 5.16 -16.81 -3.63
N ASP A 517 4.20 -17.69 -3.91
CA ASP A 517 2.93 -17.79 -3.20
C ASP A 517 2.15 -16.46 -3.23
N VAL A 518 1.78 -16.02 -4.44
CA VAL A 518 1.17 -14.72 -4.73
C VAL A 518 -0.22 -14.90 -5.32
N LEU A 519 -1.21 -14.24 -4.71
CA LEU A 519 -2.58 -14.15 -5.23
C LEU A 519 -2.89 -12.71 -5.64
N VAL A 520 -3.30 -12.51 -6.89
CA VAL A 520 -3.86 -11.26 -7.42
C VAL A 520 -5.25 -11.54 -7.95
N LEU A 521 -6.29 -11.24 -7.16
CA LEU A 521 -7.66 -11.70 -7.41
C LEU A 521 -8.68 -10.56 -7.37
N ASN A 522 -9.64 -10.54 -8.29
CA ASN A 522 -10.81 -9.64 -8.23
C ASN A 522 -10.49 -8.14 -8.09
N ASN A 523 -9.33 -7.68 -8.55
CA ASN A 523 -9.00 -6.27 -8.54
C ASN A 523 -9.55 -5.59 -9.81
N ALA A 524 -10.05 -4.36 -9.67
CA ALA A 524 -10.60 -3.60 -10.80
C ALA A 524 -9.95 -2.22 -10.91
N PHE A 525 -9.38 -1.93 -12.07
CA PHE A 525 -8.60 -0.72 -12.31
C PHE A 525 -9.02 0.01 -13.58
N HIS A 526 -9.11 1.33 -13.46
CA HIS A 526 -9.26 2.27 -14.58
C HIS A 526 -8.27 3.43 -14.42
N ASN A 527 -7.29 3.49 -15.32
CA ASN A 527 -6.35 4.61 -15.45
C ASN A 527 -6.93 5.70 -16.37
N LYS A 528 -6.55 6.95 -16.13
CA LYS A 528 -6.89 8.09 -16.97
C LYS A 528 -6.39 7.90 -18.39
N THR A 529 -7.21 8.25 -19.37
CA THR A 529 -6.90 8.08 -20.81
C THR A 529 -6.38 9.36 -21.47
N ASP A 530 -6.39 10.48 -20.75
CA ASP A 530 -5.92 11.80 -21.21
C ASP A 530 -4.41 12.01 -21.01
N ALA A 531 -3.75 11.16 -20.22
CA ALA A 531 -2.34 11.30 -19.94
C ALA A 531 -1.51 10.76 -21.13
N PRO A 532 -0.58 11.55 -21.71
CA PRO A 532 0.19 11.17 -22.90
C PRO A 532 1.03 9.89 -22.72
N ASN A 533 1.24 9.47 -21.48
CA ASN A 533 2.06 8.31 -21.13
C ASN A 533 1.20 7.16 -20.59
N SER A 534 -0.09 7.36 -20.29
CA SER A 534 -0.91 6.33 -19.63
C SER A 534 -1.24 5.16 -20.54
N SER A 535 -1.17 5.35 -21.86
CA SER A 535 -1.28 4.25 -22.83
C SER A 535 -0.07 3.32 -22.83
N ASP A 536 1.10 3.80 -22.38
CA ASP A 536 2.36 3.06 -22.27
C ASP A 536 2.63 2.54 -20.85
N LEU A 537 2.05 3.17 -19.82
CA LEU A 537 1.98 2.60 -18.47
C LEU A 537 1.23 1.27 -18.56
N GLY A 538 1.96 0.19 -18.35
CA GLY A 538 1.42 -1.17 -18.41
C GLY A 538 1.91 -1.96 -17.22
N SER A 539 1.01 -2.76 -16.66
CA SER A 539 1.39 -3.74 -15.66
C SER A 539 2.44 -4.67 -16.24
N ALA A 540 3.45 -5.04 -15.46
CA ALA A 540 4.55 -5.88 -15.90
C ALA A 540 4.89 -6.96 -14.87
N VAL A 541 5.13 -8.16 -15.37
CA VAL A 541 5.62 -9.30 -14.59
C VAL A 541 6.87 -9.86 -15.28
N SER A 542 7.96 -10.03 -14.53
CA SER A 542 9.24 -10.57 -15.03
C SER A 542 10.01 -11.29 -13.92
N GLY A 543 10.97 -12.16 -14.24
CA GLY A 543 11.77 -12.85 -13.21
C GLY A 543 11.15 -14.15 -12.70
N ALA A 544 11.71 -14.77 -11.64
CA ALA A 544 11.30 -16.10 -11.19
C ALA A 544 9.97 -16.09 -10.41
N ARG A 545 9.03 -16.97 -10.73
CA ARG A 545 7.70 -17.05 -10.11
C ARG A 545 7.41 -18.46 -9.64
N SER A 546 6.87 -18.59 -8.43
CA SER A 546 6.42 -19.87 -7.89
C SER A 546 5.04 -19.69 -7.29
N HIS A 547 4.02 -20.42 -7.74
CA HIS A 547 2.64 -20.18 -7.33
C HIS A 547 2.23 -18.71 -7.44
N PHE A 548 2.19 -18.22 -8.68
CA PHE A 548 1.78 -16.87 -9.01
C PHE A 548 0.43 -16.89 -9.73
N VAL A 549 -0.63 -16.49 -9.04
CA VAL A 549 -2.01 -16.56 -9.54
C VAL A 549 -2.57 -15.16 -9.78
N VAL A 550 -2.88 -14.84 -11.03
CA VAL A 550 -3.59 -13.62 -11.45
C VAL A 550 -4.91 -14.03 -12.07
N ALA A 551 -5.99 -13.94 -11.31
CA ALA A 551 -7.30 -14.40 -11.78
C ALA A 551 -8.44 -13.42 -11.53
N HIS A 552 -9.35 -13.33 -12.51
CA HIS A 552 -10.53 -12.50 -12.41
C HIS A 552 -10.24 -11.02 -12.09
N ASN A 553 -9.17 -10.43 -12.65
CA ASN A 553 -8.92 -8.99 -12.53
C ASN A 553 -9.48 -8.24 -13.75
N THR A 554 -9.87 -6.99 -13.54
CA THR A 554 -10.26 -6.06 -14.59
C THR A 554 -9.22 -4.94 -14.69
N MET A 555 -8.54 -4.82 -15.83
CA MET A 555 -7.68 -3.68 -16.16
C MET A 555 -8.23 -2.99 -17.40
N ALA A 556 -9.22 -2.13 -17.20
CA ALA A 556 -10.03 -1.58 -18.30
C ALA A 556 -9.24 -0.71 -19.28
N THR A 557 -8.12 -0.14 -18.87
CA THR A 557 -7.31 0.76 -19.74
C THR A 557 -5.84 0.38 -19.84
N GLN A 558 -5.41 -0.70 -19.15
CA GLN A 558 -4.00 -1.11 -19.12
C GLN A 558 -3.74 -2.49 -19.70
N VAL A 559 -2.55 -2.59 -20.28
CA VAL A 559 -1.96 -3.84 -20.75
C VAL A 559 -1.31 -4.58 -19.58
N LEU A 560 -1.41 -5.91 -19.58
CA LEU A 560 -0.55 -6.78 -18.78
C LEU A 560 0.58 -7.33 -19.65
N ARG A 561 1.82 -7.00 -19.32
CA ARG A 561 3.03 -7.46 -20.01
C ARG A 561 3.67 -8.59 -19.21
N ILE A 562 3.88 -9.72 -19.86
CA ILE A 562 4.65 -10.84 -19.35
C ILE A 562 6.00 -10.82 -20.05
N ASN A 563 7.05 -10.44 -19.33
CA ASN A 563 8.39 -10.42 -19.86
C ASN A 563 9.03 -11.80 -19.68
N SER A 564 9.00 -12.61 -20.73
CA SER A 564 9.56 -13.96 -20.71
C SER A 564 11.09 -14.02 -20.70
N ALA A 565 11.80 -12.92 -20.99
CA ALA A 565 13.25 -12.91 -20.84
C ALA A 565 13.60 -12.94 -19.35
N GLY A 566 14.09 -14.09 -18.90
CA GLY A 566 14.40 -14.34 -17.48
C GLY A 566 13.18 -14.75 -16.63
N LEU A 567 12.02 -15.03 -17.24
CA LEU A 567 10.88 -15.60 -16.53
C LEU A 567 11.06 -17.11 -16.36
N SER A 568 11.15 -17.56 -15.11
CA SER A 568 11.03 -18.97 -14.73
C SER A 568 9.75 -19.12 -13.93
N VAL A 569 8.90 -20.09 -14.27
CA VAL A 569 7.63 -20.33 -13.56
C VAL A 569 7.50 -21.81 -13.22
N ASP A 570 6.80 -22.10 -12.12
CA ASP A 570 6.39 -23.47 -11.79
C ASP A 570 4.96 -23.78 -12.30
N PRO A 571 4.54 -25.06 -12.32
CA PRO A 571 3.22 -25.46 -12.80
C PRO A 571 2.03 -24.89 -12.02
N TYR A 572 2.28 -24.28 -10.86
CA TYR A 572 1.23 -23.71 -10.03
C TYR A 572 0.91 -22.25 -10.39
N CYS A 573 1.66 -21.65 -11.32
CA CYS A 573 1.39 -20.30 -11.83
C CYS A 573 0.21 -20.27 -12.81
N LEU A 574 -0.65 -19.25 -12.70
CA LEU A 574 -1.91 -19.12 -13.44
C LEU A 574 -2.23 -17.67 -13.79
N VAL A 575 -2.57 -17.39 -15.05
CA VAL A 575 -3.19 -16.13 -15.49
C VAL A 575 -4.51 -16.43 -16.19
N ALA A 576 -5.64 -16.27 -15.49
CA ALA A 576 -6.92 -16.75 -16.00
C ALA A 576 -8.14 -15.86 -15.72
N ASN A 577 -9.11 -15.89 -16.63
CA ASN A 577 -10.38 -15.17 -16.52
C ASN A 577 -10.24 -13.65 -16.27
N ASN A 578 -9.14 -13.02 -16.66
CA ASN A 578 -8.97 -11.57 -16.55
C ASN A 578 -9.63 -10.86 -17.74
N SER A 579 -10.04 -9.61 -17.53
CA SER A 579 -10.49 -8.71 -18.60
C SER A 579 -9.54 -7.51 -18.67
N LEU A 580 -8.81 -7.37 -19.77
CA LEU A 580 -7.63 -6.50 -19.88
C LEU A 580 -7.73 -5.67 -21.16
N ARG A 581 -7.05 -4.52 -21.23
CA ARG A 581 -6.88 -3.84 -22.52
C ARG A 581 -6.11 -4.73 -23.50
N ALA A 582 -4.97 -5.26 -23.05
CA ALA A 582 -4.20 -6.27 -23.79
C ALA A 582 -3.43 -7.18 -22.83
N LEU A 583 -3.00 -8.32 -23.34
CA LEU A 583 -2.09 -9.26 -22.68
C LEU A 583 -0.93 -9.54 -23.63
N ILE A 584 0.29 -9.17 -23.28
CA ILE A 584 1.44 -9.21 -24.20
C ILE A 584 2.56 -10.08 -23.64
N TRP A 585 3.09 -10.97 -24.47
CA TRP A 585 4.39 -11.62 -24.23
C TRP A 585 5.50 -10.82 -24.90
N GLN A 586 6.48 -10.35 -24.13
CA GLN A 586 7.59 -9.58 -24.71
C GLN A 586 8.66 -10.48 -25.37
N ASN A 587 8.76 -11.76 -25.01
CA ASN A 587 9.77 -12.70 -25.53
C ASN A 587 9.19 -14.11 -25.80
N GLY A 588 7.96 -14.17 -26.32
CA GLY A 588 7.24 -15.43 -26.61
C GLY A 588 6.63 -16.13 -25.38
N PRO A 589 5.66 -17.02 -25.57
CA PRO A 589 4.96 -17.71 -24.47
C PRO A 589 5.84 -18.75 -23.78
N SER A 590 5.64 -18.92 -22.46
CA SER A 590 6.21 -20.01 -21.69
C SER A 590 5.17 -21.13 -21.50
N PRO A 591 5.48 -22.39 -21.83
CA PRO A 591 4.53 -23.50 -21.66
C PRO A 591 4.24 -23.84 -20.19
N ALA A 592 5.08 -23.38 -19.26
CA ALA A 592 4.90 -23.63 -17.82
C ALA A 592 3.94 -22.63 -17.16
N LEU A 593 3.62 -21.50 -17.81
CA LEU A 593 2.62 -20.56 -17.31
C LEU A 593 1.25 -20.89 -17.91
N ALA A 594 0.33 -21.39 -17.08
CA ALA A 594 -1.04 -21.62 -17.53
C ALA A 594 -1.73 -20.27 -17.80
N MET A 595 -2.15 -20.06 -19.05
CA MET A 595 -3.02 -18.96 -19.45
C MET A 595 -4.35 -19.54 -19.92
N ALA A 596 -5.47 -19.02 -19.41
CA ALA A 596 -6.78 -19.53 -19.78
C ALA A 596 -7.86 -18.45 -19.75
N ASN A 597 -8.70 -18.44 -20.78
CA ASN A 597 -9.98 -17.75 -20.75
C ASN A 597 -9.89 -16.25 -20.40
N ASN A 598 -8.80 -15.56 -20.74
CA ASN A 598 -8.75 -14.10 -20.59
C ASN A 598 -9.58 -13.43 -21.70
N HIS A 599 -9.87 -12.14 -21.52
CA HIS A 599 -10.48 -11.28 -22.55
C HIS A 599 -9.61 -10.05 -22.75
N VAL A 600 -9.34 -9.72 -24.02
CA VAL A 600 -8.62 -8.51 -24.41
C VAL A 600 -9.49 -7.64 -25.31
N HIS A 601 -9.19 -6.34 -25.40
CA HIS A 601 -9.96 -5.45 -26.27
C HIS A 601 -9.74 -5.77 -27.75
N ALA A 602 -10.74 -5.48 -28.60
CA ALA A 602 -10.73 -5.83 -30.02
C ALA A 602 -9.50 -5.27 -30.77
N VAL A 603 -9.12 -4.02 -30.50
CA VAL A 603 -7.98 -3.35 -31.17
C VAL A 603 -6.62 -3.96 -30.81
N GLU A 604 -6.57 -4.78 -29.76
CA GLU A 604 -5.37 -5.43 -29.25
C GLU A 604 -5.39 -6.96 -29.47
N ALA A 605 -6.36 -7.49 -30.23
CA ALA A 605 -6.61 -8.93 -30.42
C ALA A 605 -5.36 -9.70 -30.86
N GLY A 606 -4.56 -9.13 -31.77
CA GLY A 606 -3.33 -9.75 -32.28
C GLY A 606 -2.16 -9.79 -31.29
N LYS A 607 -2.31 -9.21 -30.09
CA LYS A 607 -1.25 -9.16 -29.09
C LYS A 607 -1.38 -10.22 -28.00
N SER A 608 -2.53 -10.88 -27.88
CA SER A 608 -2.73 -12.01 -26.98
C SER A 608 -2.09 -13.27 -27.57
N ALA A 609 -1.12 -13.87 -26.89
CA ALA A 609 -0.50 -15.14 -27.33
C ALA A 609 -1.22 -16.39 -26.81
N ASP A 610 -2.27 -16.23 -26.00
CA ASP A 610 -3.10 -17.34 -25.50
C ASP A 610 -4.27 -17.59 -26.46
N THR A 611 -4.35 -18.80 -27.00
CA THR A 611 -5.42 -19.25 -27.90
C THR A 611 -6.75 -19.47 -27.19
N ALA A 612 -6.75 -19.63 -25.86
CA ALA A 612 -7.96 -19.71 -25.04
C ALA A 612 -8.51 -18.33 -24.65
N SER A 613 -7.82 -17.24 -25.02
CA SER A 613 -8.29 -15.88 -24.78
C SER A 613 -9.19 -15.40 -25.91
N THR A 614 -10.22 -14.64 -25.56
CA THR A 614 -11.13 -14.00 -26.52
C THR A 614 -10.77 -12.54 -26.71
N ALA A 615 -11.09 -11.96 -27.85
CA ALA A 615 -10.96 -10.53 -28.07
C ALA A 615 -12.29 -9.91 -28.54
N GLY A 616 -12.59 -8.71 -28.08
CA GLY A 616 -13.84 -8.02 -28.40
C GLY A 616 -13.97 -6.70 -27.67
N GLY A 617 -14.88 -5.83 -28.14
CA GLY A 617 -15.21 -4.55 -27.50
C GLY A 617 -14.05 -3.63 -27.11
N ASP A 618 -14.38 -2.69 -26.24
CA ASP A 618 -13.48 -1.76 -25.54
C ASP A 618 -14.01 -1.48 -24.12
N ALA A 619 -13.37 -0.54 -23.41
CA ALA A 619 -13.78 -0.19 -22.05
C ALA A 619 -15.24 0.31 -21.95
N MET A 620 -15.77 0.95 -22.98
CA MET A 620 -17.14 1.50 -23.00
C MET A 620 -18.19 0.42 -23.30
N THR A 621 -17.84 -0.60 -24.07
CA THR A 621 -18.77 -1.68 -24.44
C THR A 621 -18.71 -2.88 -23.49
N LEU A 622 -17.58 -3.10 -22.83
CA LEU A 622 -17.35 -4.27 -21.96
C LEU A 622 -17.75 -4.02 -20.49
N TYR A 623 -17.90 -2.77 -20.06
CA TYR A 623 -18.24 -2.41 -18.68
C TYR A 623 -19.37 -1.40 -18.62
N ALA A 624 -20.09 -1.35 -17.49
CA ALA A 624 -21.16 -0.37 -17.26
C ALA A 624 -20.66 1.07 -17.30
N ASP A 625 -19.67 1.40 -16.45
CA ASP A 625 -18.95 2.68 -16.43
C ASP A 625 -17.64 2.51 -15.64
N ALA A 626 -16.61 1.97 -16.29
CA ALA A 626 -15.33 1.70 -15.64
C ALA A 626 -14.65 2.98 -15.12
N ALA A 627 -14.87 4.13 -15.77
CA ALA A 627 -14.30 5.41 -15.35
C ALA A 627 -14.93 5.91 -14.03
N ALA A 628 -16.23 5.69 -13.83
CA ALA A 628 -16.92 5.95 -12.56
C ALA A 628 -16.71 4.84 -11.51
N GLY A 629 -16.06 3.74 -11.87
CA GLY A 629 -15.81 2.59 -11.00
C GLY A 629 -16.90 1.53 -10.99
N ASP A 630 -17.84 1.59 -11.94
CA ASP A 630 -18.79 0.50 -12.20
C ASP A 630 -18.25 -0.46 -13.26
N PHE A 631 -17.57 -1.50 -12.78
CA PHE A 631 -16.97 -2.54 -13.61
C PHE A 631 -17.93 -3.71 -13.89
N ALA A 632 -19.24 -3.54 -13.68
CA ALA A 632 -20.20 -4.58 -14.02
C ALA A 632 -20.06 -4.98 -15.51
N PRO A 633 -19.96 -6.28 -15.83
CA PRO A 633 -19.69 -6.74 -17.18
C PRO A 633 -20.84 -6.37 -18.13
N ARG A 634 -20.50 -6.07 -19.39
CA ARG A 634 -21.42 -5.80 -20.51
C ARG A 634 -20.91 -6.46 -21.80
N GLY A 635 -21.77 -6.44 -22.82
CA GLY A 635 -21.42 -6.89 -24.17
C GLY A 635 -20.83 -8.31 -24.18
N ASP A 636 -19.67 -8.45 -24.81
CA ASP A 636 -19.00 -9.73 -24.99
C ASP A 636 -18.66 -10.45 -23.68
N LEU A 637 -18.38 -9.71 -22.59
CA LEU A 637 -18.10 -10.31 -21.28
C LEU A 637 -19.31 -11.03 -20.70
N LEU A 638 -20.53 -10.52 -20.95
CA LEU A 638 -21.77 -11.15 -20.53
C LEU A 638 -22.20 -12.27 -21.47
N ALA A 639 -21.96 -12.09 -22.78
CA ALA A 639 -22.43 -13.03 -23.80
C ALA A 639 -21.66 -14.36 -23.78
N THR A 640 -20.44 -14.38 -23.24
CA THR A 640 -19.53 -15.53 -23.30
C THR A 640 -18.99 -15.94 -21.92
N PRO A 641 -19.86 -16.37 -20.99
CA PRO A 641 -19.42 -16.79 -19.67
C PRO A 641 -18.57 -18.07 -19.75
N VAL A 642 -17.56 -18.15 -18.90
CA VAL A 642 -16.59 -19.26 -18.83
C VAL A 642 -16.60 -19.89 -17.44
N PRO A 643 -16.07 -21.11 -17.25
CA PRO A 643 -15.88 -21.68 -15.91
C PRO A 643 -15.14 -20.69 -15.01
N ALA A 644 -15.74 -20.37 -13.86
CA ALA A 644 -15.16 -19.42 -12.93
C ALA A 644 -13.97 -20.06 -12.19
N VAL A 645 -12.87 -19.33 -12.07
CA VAL A 645 -11.68 -19.75 -11.32
C VAL A 645 -11.87 -19.49 -9.83
N VAL A 646 -12.56 -18.41 -9.45
CA VAL A 646 -12.82 -18.02 -8.05
C VAL A 646 -14.31 -17.78 -7.84
N ARG A 647 -14.90 -18.39 -6.81
CA ARG A 647 -16.35 -18.28 -6.55
C ARG A 647 -16.79 -16.93 -6.01
N THR A 648 -15.91 -16.15 -5.40
CA THR A 648 -16.24 -14.79 -4.95
C THR A 648 -15.77 -13.77 -5.97
N ALA A 649 -16.63 -12.80 -6.26
CA ALA A 649 -16.32 -11.63 -7.07
C ALA A 649 -16.14 -10.39 -6.20
N GLN A 650 -15.59 -9.33 -6.80
CA GLN A 650 -15.54 -8.01 -6.21
C GLN A 650 -16.95 -7.55 -5.80
N GLY A 651 -17.04 -6.77 -4.72
CA GLY A 651 -18.33 -6.43 -4.11
C GLY A 651 -18.98 -7.62 -3.38
N ARG A 652 -18.24 -8.73 -3.21
CA ARG A 652 -18.60 -9.87 -2.34
C ARG A 652 -19.80 -10.68 -2.84
N ARG A 653 -20.08 -10.60 -4.15
CA ARG A 653 -21.08 -11.44 -4.83
C ARG A 653 -20.50 -12.83 -5.07
N LYS A 654 -21.35 -13.86 -5.12
CA LYS A 654 -20.95 -15.21 -5.52
C LYS A 654 -21.09 -15.34 -7.04
N ARG A 655 -20.02 -15.75 -7.72
CA ARG A 655 -20.07 -16.25 -9.09
C ARG A 655 -20.78 -17.61 -9.12
N GLY A 656 -21.54 -17.84 -10.19
CA GLY A 656 -21.97 -19.19 -10.55
C GLY A 656 -20.80 -20.03 -11.07
N ALA A 657 -21.06 -21.28 -11.43
CA ALA A 657 -20.06 -22.16 -12.04
C ALA A 657 -19.52 -21.58 -13.36
N LEU A 658 -20.37 -20.86 -14.10
CA LEU A 658 -19.99 -20.02 -15.23
C LEU A 658 -20.12 -18.54 -14.84
N ALA A 659 -19.17 -17.72 -15.28
CA ALA A 659 -19.19 -16.28 -15.01
C ALA A 659 -18.48 -15.49 -16.11
N ALA A 660 -18.80 -14.19 -16.17
CA ALA A 660 -18.03 -13.24 -16.94
C ALA A 660 -16.57 -13.18 -16.47
N LYS A 661 -15.68 -12.89 -17.41
CA LYS A 661 -14.26 -12.61 -17.15
C LYS A 661 -14.14 -11.24 -16.47
N GLY A 662 -13.13 -11.08 -15.62
CA GLY A 662 -12.91 -9.87 -14.83
C GLY A 662 -13.44 -9.94 -13.38
N ALA A 663 -13.33 -8.80 -12.69
CA ALA A 663 -13.46 -8.69 -11.23
C ALA A 663 -14.88 -8.74 -10.69
N VAL A 664 -15.86 -8.21 -11.42
CA VAL A 664 -17.25 -8.09 -10.97
C VAL A 664 -18.09 -9.23 -11.57
N ALA A 665 -18.95 -9.82 -10.75
CA ALA A 665 -19.96 -10.77 -11.23
C ALA A 665 -21.18 -10.02 -11.78
N ALA A 666 -21.74 -10.53 -12.88
CA ALA A 666 -23.02 -10.08 -13.45
C ALA A 666 -24.16 -10.14 -12.42
#